data_AF-A0A6G7YH42-F1
#
_entry.id   AF-A0A6G7YH42-F1
#
_cell.length_a   1.000
_cell.length_b   1.000
_cell.length_c   1.000
_cell.angle_alpha   90.00
_cell.angle_beta   90.00
_cell.angle_gamma   90.00
#
_symmetry.space_group_name_H-M   'P 1'
#
loop_
_entity.id
_entity.type
_entity.pdbx_description
1 polymer ?
#
loop_
_entity_poly.entity_id
_entity_poly.type
_entity_poly.pdbx_seq_one_letter_code
_entity_poly.pdbx_strand_id
1 'polypeptide(L)'
;MRITLRATALGTLTLTFMGSAMAVLQSPASAATLSGEVWASDLPFVSQTNGWGPAERDESNGEKAAGDGRTLWLDGKSHDKGLGVHADSAIRFDVGGDCEFFQSEVGIDDEVGNSGSVVFSVVADGVQVVQTRTLTGSMDPVTIYAGIDGAQTVDLLVSQAEGGDIDDHADWASAKFRCSGDGTAPASTRPEAPATSVFASDWPFLGTPANGWGPVERDTANGEQAAGDGPRLKLNGVSYDKGLGVHAGSFVSYHLGGQCSSFTARVGVDDSKGALGSVRFRVFADGVEVADTGKMFNSTATKTISATTAGAQRLDLLVDNGGDGSNNDHGDWADARLVCGDGGVGDAFYTPPASLPAGMGKIVRAEPSQFWVTPLKVVPVDATVTRLMYTSSDRNDDQIAVTGQVVVPNKLWSGAGPRPVVAYAVGTQGLGDTCAPSRLSDGGGLEYENFFIAGLLAKGYSVVATDYQGLGTPGLHTFMSREVQARAVLDSVRAAANVQGSGISASTPVAMMGYSQGGGAAAAAAELAPTYAPELNVVGVAAGGVPGDLLATADHLDGSMVVGFMAYAVLGVGEGTYGMDLDPYLNAKGQELFAKVREECVIETVLGHAFTQTSTLTVDGVSVPQMLRRPEFATLLEEQLIGNGRKPSVPALVYHSTTDDAIPFGAGLGTAQRWCEQGAAVSFVKGYVPGHVGGAFGFYPEALKFIEARLGGAPVATSCSTI
;
A
#
# COMPACT_ATOMS: atom_id res chain seq x y z
N MET A 1 -7.48 50.15 -16.17
CA MET A 1 -7.83 51.55 -16.54
C MET A 1 -9.18 51.53 -17.24
N ARG A 2 -10.08 52.46 -16.92
CA ARG A 2 -11.55 52.38 -17.13
C ARG A 2 -12.00 52.04 -18.56
N ILE A 3 -12.86 51.01 -18.69
CA ILE A 3 -13.59 50.65 -19.91
C ILE A 3 -14.93 51.39 -19.91
N THR A 4 -15.24 52.10 -20.99
CA THR A 4 -16.55 52.74 -21.18
C THR A 4 -17.33 51.95 -22.22
N LEU A 5 -18.46 51.35 -21.84
CA LEU A 5 -19.38 50.64 -22.74
C LEU A 5 -20.41 51.62 -23.33
N ARG A 6 -20.53 51.62 -24.65
CA ARG A 6 -21.76 52.04 -25.35
C ARG A 6 -22.21 50.90 -26.27
N ALA A 7 -23.44 50.44 -26.04
CA ALA A 7 -24.11 49.46 -26.88
C ALA A 7 -24.81 50.15 -28.05
N THR A 8 -24.59 49.63 -29.26
CA THR A 8 -25.55 49.69 -30.37
C THR A 8 -25.50 48.40 -31.15
N ALA A 9 -26.68 48.01 -31.65
CA ALA A 9 -27.07 46.68 -32.08
C ALA A 9 -26.29 46.13 -33.29
N LEU A 10 -26.23 44.80 -33.32
CA LEU A 10 -25.64 43.89 -34.31
C LEU A 10 -24.12 43.67 -34.13
N GLY A 11 -23.81 42.46 -33.67
CA GLY A 11 -22.51 42.05 -33.17
C GLY A 11 -21.49 41.79 -34.27
N THR A 12 -20.31 42.40 -34.09
CA THR A 12 -19.00 41.88 -34.50
C THR A 12 -17.95 42.82 -33.87
N LEU A 13 -16.97 42.25 -33.15
CA LEU A 13 -15.85 43.01 -32.59
C LEU A 13 -14.59 42.64 -33.38
N THR A 14 -14.08 43.58 -34.18
CA THR A 14 -12.78 43.48 -34.87
C THR A 14 -11.70 44.12 -34.00
N LEU A 15 -10.65 43.37 -33.66
CA LEU A 15 -9.41 43.89 -33.10
C LEU A 15 -8.30 43.74 -34.15
N THR A 16 -7.64 44.84 -34.52
CA THR A 16 -6.52 44.85 -35.46
C THR A 16 -5.20 44.98 -34.71
N PHE A 17 -4.28 44.04 -34.92
CA PHE A 17 -2.85 44.21 -34.65
C PHE A 17 -2.09 44.09 -35.98
N MET A 18 -1.26 45.09 -36.28
CA MET A 18 -0.34 45.08 -37.43
C MET A 18 1.02 44.50 -37.00
N GLY A 19 1.57 43.52 -37.74
CA GLY A 19 2.96 43.10 -37.59
C GLY A 19 3.27 41.66 -38.03
N SER A 20 3.31 41.46 -39.35
CA SER A 20 3.80 40.33 -40.17
C SER A 20 4.54 39.15 -39.51
N ALA A 21 3.86 38.00 -39.46
CA ALA A 21 4.39 36.70 -39.89
C ALA A 21 3.20 35.88 -40.43
N MET A 22 3.21 35.53 -41.71
CA MET A 22 2.21 34.61 -42.27
C MET A 22 2.46 33.22 -41.67
N ALA A 23 1.73 32.88 -40.60
CA ALA A 23 1.58 31.50 -40.19
C ALA A 23 0.70 30.81 -41.24
N VAL A 24 1.33 30.01 -42.08
CA VAL A 24 0.62 29.00 -42.87
C VAL A 24 0.02 28.04 -41.84
N LEU A 25 -1.29 28.11 -41.63
CA LEU A 25 -2.04 27.05 -40.98
C LEU A 25 -1.98 25.83 -41.90
N GLN A 26 -0.94 25.02 -41.73
CA GLN A 26 -0.99 23.63 -42.17
C GLN A 26 -2.08 22.96 -41.33
N SER A 27 -3.04 22.33 -42.02
CA SER A 27 -3.90 21.33 -41.41
C SER A 27 -3.03 20.37 -40.59
N PRO A 28 -3.48 19.90 -39.41
CA PRO A 28 -2.73 18.87 -38.70
C PRO A 28 -2.54 17.72 -39.69
N ALA A 29 -1.28 17.37 -39.94
CA ALA A 29 -0.99 16.12 -40.60
C ALA A 29 -1.74 15.04 -39.81
N SER A 30 -2.48 14.17 -40.50
CA SER A 30 -2.98 12.95 -39.89
C SER A 30 -1.79 12.32 -39.16
N ALA A 31 -1.87 12.13 -37.84
CA ALA A 31 -0.85 11.40 -37.10
C ALA A 31 -0.61 10.09 -37.85
N ALA A 32 0.64 9.85 -38.24
CA ALA A 32 0.98 8.61 -38.92
C ALA A 32 0.71 7.48 -37.94
N THR A 33 -0.09 6.50 -38.35
CA THR A 33 -0.36 5.32 -37.53
C THR A 33 0.95 4.63 -37.20
N LEU A 34 1.27 4.46 -35.92
CA LEU A 34 2.53 3.87 -35.47
C LEU A 34 2.41 2.36 -35.47
N SER A 35 3.36 1.65 -36.10
CA SER A 35 3.33 0.19 -36.21
C SER A 35 4.72 -0.42 -36.07
N GLY A 36 4.82 -1.56 -35.40
CA GLY A 36 6.08 -2.26 -35.18
C GLY A 36 6.91 -1.62 -34.06
N GLU A 37 8.23 -1.81 -34.09
CA GLU A 37 9.14 -1.11 -33.19
C GLU A 37 9.49 0.26 -33.76
N VAL A 38 9.32 1.30 -32.95
CA VAL A 38 9.55 2.70 -33.33
C VAL A 38 10.48 3.34 -32.32
N TRP A 39 11.62 3.85 -32.77
CA TRP A 39 12.57 4.54 -31.88
C TRP A 39 11.98 5.87 -31.40
N ALA A 40 12.10 6.15 -30.09
CA ALA A 40 11.63 7.41 -29.53
C ALA A 40 12.36 8.61 -30.18
N SER A 41 13.64 8.45 -30.50
CA SER A 41 14.46 9.45 -31.19
C SER A 41 14.08 9.69 -32.65
N ASP A 42 13.24 8.86 -33.26
CA ASP A 42 12.70 9.08 -34.61
C ASP A 42 11.32 9.75 -34.59
N LEU A 43 10.65 9.80 -33.43
CA LEU A 43 9.33 10.38 -33.28
C LEU A 43 9.38 11.90 -33.07
N PRO A 44 8.43 12.67 -33.64
CA PRO A 44 8.34 14.10 -33.34
C PRO A 44 8.03 14.31 -31.85
N PHE A 45 8.76 15.23 -31.21
CA PHE A 45 8.41 15.65 -29.86
C PHE A 45 7.23 16.60 -29.91
N VAL A 46 6.15 16.27 -29.19
CA VAL A 46 5.00 17.16 -29.00
C VAL A 46 5.42 18.37 -28.17
N SER A 47 6.20 18.12 -27.14
CA SER A 47 6.87 19.13 -26.33
C SER A 47 8.15 18.56 -25.72
N GLN A 48 9.10 19.44 -25.42
CA GLN A 48 10.30 19.07 -24.67
C GLN A 48 10.68 20.18 -23.69
N THR A 49 11.14 19.78 -22.51
CA THR A 49 11.92 20.59 -21.57
C THR A 49 13.16 19.82 -21.19
N ASN A 50 14.24 20.53 -20.86
CA ASN A 50 15.50 19.96 -20.45
C ASN A 50 16.19 20.96 -19.51
N GLY A 51 16.77 20.48 -18.41
CA GLY A 51 17.36 21.37 -17.41
C GLY A 51 18.53 22.19 -17.96
N TRP A 52 19.36 21.57 -18.79
CA TRP A 52 20.50 22.21 -19.43
C TRP A 52 20.68 21.75 -20.87
N GLY A 53 20.83 22.68 -21.80
CA GLY A 53 20.87 22.37 -23.24
C GLY A 53 19.55 21.83 -23.79
N PRO A 54 19.44 21.56 -25.09
CA PRO A 54 18.29 20.84 -25.65
C PRO A 54 18.39 19.34 -25.36
N ALA A 55 17.25 18.63 -25.39
CA ALA A 55 17.28 17.17 -25.43
C ALA A 55 17.83 16.71 -26.79
N GLU A 56 18.74 15.75 -26.75
CA GLU A 56 19.47 15.26 -27.92
C GLU A 56 18.91 13.93 -28.40
N ARG A 57 18.96 13.71 -29.72
CA ARG A 57 18.46 12.49 -30.38
C ARG A 57 19.65 11.67 -30.85
N ASP A 58 19.69 10.42 -30.40
CA ASP A 58 20.77 9.46 -30.69
C ASP A 58 22.17 9.93 -30.23
N GLU A 59 22.21 10.95 -29.38
CA GLU A 59 23.40 11.55 -28.81
C GLU A 59 23.14 11.91 -27.33
N SER A 60 24.19 11.92 -26.51
CA SER A 60 24.20 12.37 -25.12
C SER A 60 23.89 13.87 -25.01
N ASN A 61 23.59 14.38 -23.83
CA ASN A 61 23.35 15.82 -23.66
C ASN A 61 24.65 16.65 -23.85
N GLY A 62 24.74 17.49 -24.89
CA GLY A 62 25.93 18.32 -25.16
C GLY A 62 25.88 19.75 -24.57
N GLU A 63 24.86 20.06 -23.76
CA GLU A 63 24.64 21.29 -22.99
C GLU A 63 24.37 22.59 -23.78
N LYS A 64 24.76 22.72 -25.06
CA LYS A 64 24.71 24.04 -25.76
C LYS A 64 23.75 24.08 -26.92
N ALA A 65 23.93 23.26 -27.93
CA ALA A 65 23.19 23.36 -29.19
C ALA A 65 22.87 21.98 -29.76
N ALA A 66 21.64 21.80 -30.25
CA ALA A 66 21.18 20.54 -30.81
C ALA A 66 22.20 19.88 -31.75
N GLY A 67 22.52 18.62 -31.49
CA GLY A 67 23.52 17.83 -32.21
C GLY A 67 24.97 18.11 -31.80
N ASP A 68 25.21 18.62 -30.59
CA ASP A 68 26.56 18.76 -30.01
C ASP A 68 26.90 17.71 -28.96
N GLY A 69 25.99 16.76 -28.75
CA GLY A 69 26.16 15.58 -27.92
C GLY A 69 27.20 14.61 -28.47
N ARG A 70 27.52 13.59 -27.67
CA ARG A 70 28.38 12.46 -28.07
C ARG A 70 27.54 11.22 -28.27
N THR A 71 28.16 10.10 -28.66
CA THR A 71 27.47 8.81 -28.61
C THR A 71 26.95 8.55 -27.20
N LEU A 72 25.75 7.99 -27.07
CA LEU A 72 25.19 7.53 -25.80
C LEU A 72 26.01 6.36 -25.25
N TRP A 73 26.54 6.49 -24.03
CA TRP A 73 27.30 5.42 -23.37
C TRP A 73 26.78 5.14 -21.97
N LEU A 74 26.45 3.87 -21.74
CA LEU A 74 26.01 3.39 -20.44
C LEU A 74 26.84 2.16 -20.04
N ASP A 75 27.58 2.26 -18.93
CA ASP A 75 28.42 1.17 -18.39
C ASP A 75 29.36 0.55 -19.43
N GLY A 76 30.05 1.42 -20.18
CA GLY A 76 31.01 1.00 -21.19
C GLY A 76 30.38 0.35 -22.42
N LYS A 77 29.08 0.54 -22.66
CA LYS A 77 28.37 0.09 -23.85
C LYS A 77 27.79 1.27 -24.62
N SER A 78 28.09 1.33 -25.91
CA SER A 78 27.57 2.36 -26.81
C SER A 78 26.17 2.02 -27.34
N HIS A 79 25.33 3.03 -27.52
CA HIS A 79 24.00 2.91 -28.09
C HIS A 79 23.82 3.80 -29.31
N ASP A 80 23.39 3.21 -30.43
CA ASP A 80 23.17 3.93 -31.70
C ASP A 80 21.86 4.73 -31.70
N LYS A 81 20.92 4.37 -30.82
CA LYS A 81 19.58 4.98 -30.73
C LYS A 81 19.27 5.35 -29.29
N GLY A 82 18.59 6.46 -29.08
CA GLY A 82 18.14 6.87 -27.74
C GLY A 82 17.99 8.39 -27.61
N LEU A 83 17.83 8.86 -26.37
CA LEU A 83 17.69 10.29 -26.07
C LEU A 83 18.66 10.67 -24.95
N GLY A 84 19.51 11.66 -25.18
CA GLY A 84 20.35 12.27 -24.15
C GLY A 84 19.68 13.50 -23.56
N VAL A 85 19.56 13.57 -22.25
CA VAL A 85 18.92 14.67 -21.53
C VAL A 85 19.72 15.10 -20.30
N HIS A 86 19.34 16.23 -19.73
CA HIS A 86 19.73 16.64 -18.39
C HIS A 86 18.56 16.37 -17.43
N ALA A 87 18.82 16.22 -16.12
CA ALA A 87 17.76 16.26 -15.11
C ALA A 87 16.88 17.51 -15.21
N ASP A 88 15.65 17.40 -14.72
CA ASP A 88 14.52 18.32 -14.93
C ASP A 88 14.06 18.38 -16.40
N SER A 89 14.09 17.22 -17.06
CA SER A 89 13.61 17.04 -18.42
C SER A 89 12.25 16.36 -18.51
N ALA A 90 11.53 16.72 -19.55
CA ALA A 90 10.26 16.11 -19.93
C ALA A 90 10.12 16.11 -21.45
N ILE A 91 10.04 14.93 -22.06
CA ILE A 91 9.82 14.78 -23.50
C ILE A 91 8.48 14.09 -23.73
N ARG A 92 7.56 14.77 -24.42
CA ARG A 92 6.23 14.25 -24.73
C ARG A 92 6.16 13.71 -26.14
N PHE A 93 5.58 12.51 -26.27
CA PHE A 93 5.25 11.85 -27.52
C PHE A 93 3.73 11.74 -27.68
N ASP A 94 3.26 11.89 -28.90
CA ASP A 94 1.92 11.47 -29.32
C ASP A 94 2.07 10.06 -29.88
N VAL A 95 1.49 9.09 -29.19
CA VAL A 95 1.49 7.67 -29.58
C VAL A 95 0.13 7.22 -30.11
N GLY A 96 -0.86 8.14 -30.17
CA GLY A 96 -2.12 7.96 -30.89
C GLY A 96 -3.02 6.81 -30.41
N GLY A 97 -2.70 6.17 -29.28
CA GLY A 97 -3.32 4.91 -28.88
C GLY A 97 -2.80 3.68 -29.64
N ASP A 98 -1.80 3.82 -30.51
CA ASP A 98 -1.28 2.73 -31.34
C ASP A 98 -0.26 1.86 -30.60
N CYS A 99 0.32 2.35 -29.51
CA CYS A 99 1.44 1.70 -28.83
C CYS A 99 1.01 0.96 -27.55
N GLU A 100 1.53 -0.25 -27.39
CA GLU A 100 1.26 -1.13 -26.25
C GLU A 100 2.36 -0.99 -25.18
N PHE A 101 3.57 -0.62 -25.61
CA PHE A 101 4.75 -0.74 -24.78
C PHE A 101 5.84 0.29 -25.09
N PHE A 102 6.57 0.69 -24.06
CA PHE A 102 7.81 1.46 -24.14
C PHE A 102 8.94 0.70 -23.42
N GLN A 103 10.14 0.75 -23.98
CA GLN A 103 11.36 0.15 -23.43
C GLN A 103 12.53 1.11 -23.56
N SER A 104 13.41 1.16 -22.56
CA SER A 104 14.71 1.83 -22.63
C SER A 104 15.69 1.23 -21.62
N GLU A 105 16.97 1.17 -21.95
CA GLU A 105 18.04 1.10 -20.94
C GLU A 105 18.29 2.53 -20.45
N VAL A 106 18.40 2.75 -19.13
CA VAL A 106 18.53 4.08 -18.54
C VAL A 106 19.64 4.16 -17.51
N GLY A 107 20.32 5.30 -17.48
CA GLY A 107 21.43 5.56 -16.57
C GLY A 107 22.00 6.96 -16.77
N ILE A 108 23.05 7.26 -16.00
CA ILE A 108 23.87 8.45 -16.22
C ILE A 108 24.86 8.14 -17.36
N ASP A 109 25.03 9.06 -18.31
CA ASP A 109 25.96 8.88 -19.43
C ASP A 109 27.42 8.80 -18.92
N ASP A 110 28.20 7.87 -19.47
CA ASP A 110 29.60 7.65 -19.07
C ASP A 110 30.49 8.90 -19.25
N GLU A 111 30.09 9.89 -20.07
CA GLU A 111 30.87 11.10 -20.31
C GLU A 111 31.09 11.97 -19.06
N VAL A 112 30.18 11.86 -18.09
CA VAL A 112 30.29 12.52 -16.78
C VAL A 112 30.91 11.62 -15.70
N GLY A 113 31.25 10.38 -16.05
CA GLY A 113 31.84 9.41 -15.13
C GLY A 113 30.91 9.07 -13.96
N ASN A 114 31.41 9.16 -12.73
CA ASN A 114 30.64 8.82 -11.52
C ASN A 114 29.83 10.00 -10.94
N SER A 115 29.81 11.14 -11.62
CA SER A 115 29.01 12.31 -11.22
C SER A 115 27.53 12.12 -11.59
N GLY A 116 26.66 12.99 -11.11
CA GLY A 116 25.24 12.97 -11.45
C GLY A 116 24.37 12.00 -10.64
N SER A 117 23.13 12.40 -10.42
CA SER A 117 22.11 11.58 -9.75
C SER A 117 20.70 11.91 -10.23
N VAL A 118 19.99 10.92 -10.76
CA VAL A 118 18.68 11.14 -11.39
C VAL A 118 17.66 10.07 -11.07
N VAL A 119 16.39 10.38 -11.33
CA VAL A 119 15.28 9.43 -11.30
C VAL A 119 14.53 9.49 -12.64
N PHE A 120 14.37 8.34 -13.29
CA PHE A 120 13.63 8.21 -14.55
C PHE A 120 12.18 7.83 -14.27
N SER A 121 11.23 8.43 -15.00
CA SER A 121 9.82 8.07 -14.93
C SER A 121 9.18 8.07 -16.31
N VAL A 122 8.23 7.15 -16.55
CA VAL A 122 7.38 7.14 -17.74
C VAL A 122 5.95 7.45 -17.29
N VAL A 123 5.31 8.40 -17.96
CA VAL A 123 3.94 8.82 -17.67
C VAL A 123 3.08 8.66 -18.92
N ALA A 124 2.01 7.88 -18.85
CA ALA A 124 1.05 7.68 -19.94
C ALA A 124 -0.24 8.44 -19.63
N ASP A 125 -0.65 9.37 -20.50
CA ASP A 125 -1.85 10.21 -20.34
C ASP A 125 -1.97 10.88 -18.95
N GLY A 126 -0.83 11.32 -18.41
CA GLY A 126 -0.74 11.96 -17.09
C GLY A 126 -0.67 11.00 -15.89
N VAL A 127 -0.68 9.68 -16.12
CA VAL A 127 -0.51 8.65 -15.09
C VAL A 127 0.91 8.09 -15.13
N GLN A 128 1.65 8.19 -14.03
CA GLN A 128 2.99 7.59 -13.93
C GLN A 128 2.87 6.06 -13.92
N VAL A 129 3.44 5.41 -14.95
CA VAL A 129 3.37 3.95 -15.14
C VAL A 129 4.63 3.22 -14.71
N VAL A 130 5.76 3.92 -14.59
CA VAL A 130 7.02 3.37 -14.04
C VAL A 130 7.88 4.50 -13.48
N GLN A 131 8.69 4.18 -12.47
CA GLN A 131 9.74 5.06 -11.94
C GLN A 131 10.92 4.24 -11.41
N THR A 132 12.14 4.72 -11.61
CA THR A 132 13.34 4.10 -11.04
C THR A 132 13.58 4.57 -9.60
N ARG A 133 14.38 3.81 -8.85
CA ARG A 133 15.14 4.40 -7.73
C ARG A 133 16.09 5.49 -8.24
N THR A 134 16.72 6.23 -7.35
CA THR A 134 17.84 7.12 -7.71
C THR A 134 18.97 6.31 -8.33
N LEU A 135 19.39 6.72 -9.52
CA LEU A 135 20.55 6.20 -10.25
C LEU A 135 21.68 7.22 -10.19
N THR A 136 22.92 6.75 -10.04
CA THR A 136 24.14 7.56 -10.03
C THR A 136 25.11 7.02 -11.07
N GLY A 137 26.09 7.82 -11.52
CA GLY A 137 27.07 7.39 -12.53
C GLY A 137 27.94 6.18 -12.15
N SER A 138 27.90 5.77 -10.87
CA SER A 138 28.60 4.57 -10.38
C SER A 138 27.74 3.30 -10.37
N MET A 139 26.51 3.35 -10.87
CA MET A 139 25.55 2.25 -10.82
C MET A 139 25.32 1.66 -12.21
N ASP A 140 25.14 0.34 -12.25
CA ASP A 140 24.74 -0.35 -13.46
C ASP A 140 23.43 0.24 -14.04
N PRO A 141 23.31 0.37 -15.37
CA PRO A 141 22.11 0.82 -16.05
C PRO A 141 20.90 -0.04 -15.71
N VAL A 142 19.72 0.57 -15.71
CA VAL A 142 18.45 -0.10 -15.45
C VAL A 142 17.66 -0.16 -16.74
N THR A 143 17.17 -1.34 -17.12
CA THR A 143 16.18 -1.43 -18.21
C THR A 143 14.78 -1.11 -17.68
N ILE A 144 14.17 -0.07 -18.22
CA ILE A 144 12.76 0.27 -18.05
C ILE A 144 11.93 -0.44 -19.10
N TYR A 145 10.81 -0.99 -18.64
CA TYR A 145 9.74 -1.57 -19.42
C TYR A 145 8.42 -0.97 -18.92
N ALA A 146 7.65 -0.32 -19.80
CA ALA A 146 6.42 0.38 -19.44
C ALA A 146 5.27 -0.03 -20.37
N GLY A 147 4.19 -0.53 -19.79
CA GLY A 147 2.93 -0.72 -20.51
C GLY A 147 2.23 0.61 -20.72
N ILE A 148 1.82 0.86 -21.96
CA ILE A 148 1.18 2.12 -22.37
C ILE A 148 -0.06 1.88 -23.24
N ASP A 149 -0.67 0.69 -23.10
CA ASP A 149 -1.82 0.26 -23.89
C ASP A 149 -2.93 1.33 -23.95
N GLY A 150 -3.24 1.79 -25.18
CA GLY A 150 -4.29 2.78 -25.43
C GLY A 150 -3.94 4.22 -25.04
N ALA A 151 -2.74 4.47 -24.53
CA ALA A 151 -2.29 5.81 -24.20
C ALA A 151 -2.27 6.69 -25.45
N GLN A 152 -2.77 7.91 -25.35
CA GLN A 152 -2.66 8.91 -26.42
C GLN A 152 -1.30 9.59 -26.38
N THR A 153 -0.79 9.84 -25.17
CA THR A 153 0.45 10.54 -24.94
C THR A 153 1.34 9.79 -23.95
N VAL A 154 2.65 9.87 -24.18
CA VAL A 154 3.67 9.37 -23.26
C VAL A 154 4.68 10.45 -22.97
N ASP A 155 4.94 10.73 -21.70
CA ASP A 155 6.02 11.59 -21.24
C ASP A 155 7.17 10.75 -20.67
N LEU A 156 8.38 11.02 -21.16
CA LEU A 156 9.62 10.53 -20.58
C LEU A 156 10.20 11.64 -19.70
N LEU A 157 10.28 11.39 -18.39
CA LEU A 157 10.68 12.38 -17.39
C LEU A 157 11.97 11.97 -16.70
N VAL A 158 12.88 12.93 -16.52
CA VAL A 158 14.05 12.76 -15.64
C VAL A 158 14.02 13.87 -14.61
N SER A 159 13.92 13.51 -13.33
CA SER A 159 13.95 14.46 -12.21
C SER A 159 15.28 14.42 -11.48
N GLN A 160 15.68 15.56 -10.95
CA GLN A 160 16.84 15.70 -10.06
C GLN A 160 16.71 14.81 -8.80
N ALA A 161 17.84 14.26 -8.33
CA ALA A 161 17.93 13.56 -7.04
C ALA A 161 18.79 14.33 -6.00
N GLU A 162 19.11 13.72 -4.84
CA GLU A 162 19.89 14.38 -3.78
C GLU A 162 21.31 14.74 -4.25
N GLY A 163 21.69 16.03 -4.29
CA GLY A 163 23.09 16.43 -4.52
C GLY A 163 23.34 17.71 -5.33
N GLY A 164 22.31 18.30 -5.94
CA GLY A 164 22.49 19.38 -6.94
C GLY A 164 22.24 18.85 -8.35
N ASP A 165 22.34 19.70 -9.37
CA ASP A 165 22.03 19.42 -10.78
C ASP A 165 23.30 19.37 -11.65
N ILE A 166 24.46 19.14 -11.03
CA ILE A 166 25.76 19.14 -11.71
C ILE A 166 25.98 17.76 -12.32
N ASP A 167 26.27 17.72 -13.62
CA ASP A 167 26.60 16.51 -14.37
C ASP A 167 25.44 15.47 -14.41
N ASP A 168 24.18 15.92 -14.32
CA ASP A 168 23.00 15.04 -14.41
C ASP A 168 22.66 14.67 -15.86
N HIS A 169 23.68 14.26 -16.62
CA HIS A 169 23.52 13.80 -18.01
C HIS A 169 22.94 12.39 -17.99
N ALA A 170 21.71 12.25 -18.45
CA ALA A 170 20.90 11.06 -18.32
C ALA A 170 20.49 10.55 -19.71
N ASP A 171 20.62 9.24 -19.90
CA ASP A 171 20.32 8.61 -21.18
C ASP A 171 19.08 7.74 -21.10
N TRP A 172 18.18 7.92 -22.08
CA TRP A 172 17.19 6.93 -22.49
C TRP A 172 17.76 6.13 -23.66
N ALA A 173 18.71 5.25 -23.37
CA ALA A 173 19.41 4.45 -24.36
C ALA A 173 18.55 3.32 -24.94
N SER A 174 18.62 3.14 -26.26
CA SER A 174 17.76 2.22 -27.02
C SER A 174 16.25 2.42 -26.78
N ALA A 175 15.84 3.66 -26.51
CA ALA A 175 14.44 4.01 -26.23
C ALA A 175 13.52 3.73 -27.43
N LYS A 176 12.55 2.83 -27.26
CA LYS A 176 11.62 2.42 -28.33
C LYS A 176 10.21 2.15 -27.82
N PHE A 177 9.25 2.43 -28.69
CA PHE A 177 7.85 2.05 -28.57
C PHE A 177 7.57 0.80 -29.40
N ARG A 178 6.63 -0.03 -28.95
CA ARG A 178 6.08 -1.14 -29.74
C ARG A 178 4.60 -0.88 -30.00
N CYS A 179 4.21 -0.85 -31.27
CA CYS A 179 2.89 -0.37 -31.69
C CYS A 179 2.20 -1.35 -32.66
N SER A 180 0.88 -1.45 -32.58
CA SER A 180 0.05 -2.41 -33.33
C SER A 180 -0.24 -1.98 -34.77
N GLY A 181 -0.32 -0.67 -35.03
CA GLY A 181 -0.43 -0.12 -36.38
C GLY A 181 -1.83 -0.09 -37.00
N ASP A 182 -2.88 -0.42 -36.26
CA ASP A 182 -4.24 -0.51 -36.77
C ASP A 182 -5.10 0.75 -36.52
N GLY A 183 -4.57 1.80 -35.87
CA GLY A 183 -5.33 3.03 -35.59
C GLY A 183 -6.51 2.81 -34.64
N THR A 184 -6.61 1.59 -34.16
CA THR A 184 -7.53 1.07 -33.19
C THR A 184 -6.63 0.29 -32.27
N ALA A 185 -6.13 0.87 -31.16
CA ALA A 185 -6.08 0.04 -29.98
C ALA A 185 -7.47 -0.61 -29.95
N PRO A 186 -7.59 -1.93 -30.14
CA PRO A 186 -8.90 -2.48 -30.02
C PRO A 186 -9.37 -2.03 -28.64
N ALA A 187 -10.62 -1.63 -28.52
CA ALA A 187 -11.31 -1.83 -27.25
C ALA A 187 -11.38 -3.35 -27.01
N SER A 188 -10.24 -4.03 -26.99
CA SER A 188 -10.07 -5.43 -26.70
C SER A 188 -9.97 -5.41 -25.21
N THR A 189 -11.13 -5.61 -24.58
CA THR A 189 -11.28 -6.43 -23.39
C THR A 189 -9.92 -6.86 -22.84
N ARG A 190 -9.33 -6.00 -21.99
CA ARG A 190 -8.20 -6.38 -21.15
C ARG A 190 -8.50 -7.82 -20.69
N PRO A 191 -7.62 -8.82 -20.95
CA PRO A 191 -7.91 -10.20 -20.58
C PRO A 191 -8.43 -10.24 -19.15
N GLU A 192 -9.49 -11.00 -18.88
CA GLU A 192 -10.01 -11.06 -17.52
C GLU A 192 -8.87 -11.41 -16.56
N ALA A 193 -8.93 -10.87 -15.35
CA ALA A 193 -8.00 -11.31 -14.32
C ALA A 193 -8.28 -12.80 -13.99
N PRO A 194 -7.27 -13.60 -13.65
CA PRO A 194 -7.52 -14.97 -13.24
C PRO A 194 -8.42 -14.99 -11.99
N ALA A 195 -9.62 -15.57 -12.16
CA ALA A 195 -10.60 -15.71 -11.09
C ALA A 195 -10.39 -16.95 -10.22
N THR A 196 -9.35 -17.76 -10.49
CA THR A 196 -8.83 -18.85 -9.63
C THR A 196 -7.33 -18.99 -9.87
N SER A 197 -6.64 -19.79 -9.05
CA SER A 197 -5.23 -20.10 -9.28
C SER A 197 -5.04 -20.81 -10.63
N VAL A 198 -4.06 -20.36 -11.41
CA VAL A 198 -3.79 -20.86 -12.77
C VAL A 198 -2.29 -21.03 -13.01
N PHE A 199 -1.92 -21.91 -13.94
CA PHE A 199 -0.57 -21.91 -14.47
C PHE A 199 -0.37 -20.70 -15.38
N ALA A 200 0.80 -20.10 -15.32
CA ALA A 200 1.18 -18.98 -16.18
C ALA A 200 1.04 -19.37 -17.67
N SER A 201 1.43 -20.61 -18.01
CA SER A 201 1.28 -21.18 -19.35
C SER A 201 -0.15 -21.48 -19.79
N ASP A 202 -1.13 -21.46 -18.89
CA ASP A 202 -2.55 -21.61 -19.21
C ASP A 202 -3.31 -20.28 -19.25
N TRP A 203 -2.69 -19.17 -18.84
CA TRP A 203 -3.34 -17.86 -18.83
C TRP A 203 -2.97 -17.01 -20.04
N PRO A 204 -3.91 -16.20 -20.59
CA PRO A 204 -3.60 -15.25 -21.65
C PRO A 204 -2.51 -14.26 -21.22
N PHE A 205 -1.55 -14.02 -22.11
CA PHE A 205 -0.61 -12.92 -21.91
C PHE A 205 -1.32 -11.59 -22.11
N LEU A 206 -0.88 -10.58 -21.36
CA LEU A 206 -1.20 -9.19 -21.64
C LEU A 206 -0.28 -8.70 -22.77
N GLY A 207 -0.86 -8.49 -23.96
CA GLY A 207 -0.11 -8.13 -25.16
C GLY A 207 0.68 -9.30 -25.77
N THR A 208 1.55 -8.98 -26.72
CA THR A 208 2.41 -9.99 -27.38
C THR A 208 3.73 -10.16 -26.60
N PRO A 209 4.05 -11.37 -26.09
CA PRO A 209 5.28 -11.61 -25.34
C PRO A 209 6.51 -11.35 -26.22
N ALA A 210 7.61 -10.95 -25.59
CA ALA A 210 8.89 -10.76 -26.24
C ALA A 210 9.89 -11.83 -25.80
N ASN A 211 10.84 -12.13 -26.67
CA ASN A 211 11.83 -13.17 -26.43
C ASN A 211 13.11 -12.86 -27.22
N GLY A 212 14.28 -13.18 -26.67
CA GLY A 212 15.54 -12.87 -27.36
C GLY A 212 15.78 -13.73 -28.61
N TRP A 213 15.24 -14.95 -28.64
CA TRP A 213 15.36 -15.87 -29.77
C TRP A 213 14.19 -16.86 -29.81
N GLY A 214 13.54 -17.01 -30.96
CA GLY A 214 12.32 -17.82 -31.10
C GLY A 214 11.15 -17.29 -30.27
N PRO A 215 9.96 -17.91 -30.32
CA PRO A 215 8.81 -17.49 -29.51
C PRO A 215 8.95 -17.92 -28.04
N VAL A 216 8.16 -17.28 -27.17
CA VAL A 216 7.92 -17.80 -25.81
C VAL A 216 7.08 -19.07 -25.93
N GLU A 217 7.55 -20.15 -25.32
CA GLU A 217 6.91 -21.46 -25.36
C GLU A 217 6.05 -21.72 -24.12
N ARG A 218 4.93 -22.41 -24.31
CA ARG A 218 4.04 -22.85 -23.23
C ARG A 218 4.21 -24.36 -23.03
N ASP A 219 4.56 -24.75 -21.80
CA ASP A 219 4.78 -26.13 -21.34
C ASP A 219 5.95 -26.89 -21.98
N THR A 220 6.67 -26.24 -22.91
CA THR A 220 7.92 -26.71 -23.50
C THR A 220 9.02 -25.67 -23.30
N ALA A 221 10.28 -26.11 -23.27
CA ALA A 221 11.44 -25.22 -23.34
C ALA A 221 11.44 -24.48 -24.68
N ASN A 222 12.19 -23.38 -24.79
CA ASN A 222 12.33 -22.68 -26.07
C ASN A 222 13.07 -23.55 -27.11
N GLY A 223 12.45 -23.78 -28.27
CA GLY A 223 13.02 -24.59 -29.36
C GLY A 223 13.50 -23.78 -30.58
N GLU A 224 13.63 -22.46 -30.40
CA GLU A 224 14.25 -21.49 -31.31
C GLU A 224 13.45 -21.09 -32.57
N GLN A 225 12.59 -21.93 -33.15
CA GLN A 225 12.03 -21.67 -34.49
C GLN A 225 10.53 -21.37 -34.48
N ALA A 226 9.71 -22.33 -34.07
CA ALA A 226 8.26 -22.29 -34.17
C ALA A 226 7.60 -22.74 -32.86
N ALA A 227 6.48 -22.12 -32.50
CA ALA A 227 5.75 -22.47 -31.28
C ALA A 227 5.50 -23.99 -31.16
N GLY A 228 5.90 -24.57 -30.03
CA GLY A 228 5.76 -25.98 -29.69
C GLY A 228 6.84 -26.90 -30.28
N ASP A 229 7.94 -26.37 -30.82
CA ASP A 229 9.06 -27.15 -31.35
C ASP A 229 10.09 -27.57 -30.28
N GLY A 230 10.03 -26.95 -29.11
CA GLY A 230 10.97 -27.20 -28.02
C GLY A 230 10.71 -28.50 -27.27
N PRO A 231 11.74 -29.07 -26.62
CA PRO A 231 11.58 -30.24 -25.77
C PRO A 231 10.81 -29.88 -24.50
N ARG A 232 10.45 -30.89 -23.71
CA ARG A 232 9.83 -30.69 -22.41
C ARG A 232 10.76 -29.91 -21.46
N LEU A 233 10.20 -28.93 -20.74
CA LEU A 233 10.89 -28.13 -19.72
C LEU A 233 11.68 -29.02 -18.75
N LYS A 234 12.97 -28.74 -18.59
CA LYS A 234 13.82 -29.59 -17.74
C LYS A 234 14.93 -28.77 -17.07
N LEU A 235 14.92 -28.79 -15.74
CA LEU A 235 15.90 -28.08 -14.91
C LEU A 235 16.62 -29.04 -13.97
N ASN A 236 17.95 -29.08 -14.04
CA ASN A 236 18.82 -29.91 -13.19
C ASN A 236 18.38 -31.37 -13.13
N GLY A 237 18.05 -31.96 -14.29
CA GLY A 237 17.63 -33.35 -14.39
C GLY A 237 16.13 -33.59 -14.14
N VAL A 238 15.38 -32.61 -13.66
CA VAL A 238 13.94 -32.74 -13.32
C VAL A 238 13.09 -32.15 -14.44
N SER A 239 12.15 -32.95 -14.96
CA SER A 239 11.20 -32.52 -15.99
C SER A 239 9.91 -31.97 -15.40
N TYR A 240 9.36 -30.93 -16.01
CA TYR A 240 8.13 -30.28 -15.59
C TYR A 240 7.06 -30.40 -16.68
N ASP A 241 5.79 -30.54 -16.28
CA ASP A 241 4.67 -30.62 -17.23
C ASP A 241 4.14 -29.23 -17.60
N LYS A 242 4.37 -28.23 -16.75
CA LYS A 242 3.81 -26.88 -16.88
C LYS A 242 4.91 -25.84 -16.74
N GLY A 243 4.78 -24.72 -17.44
CA GLY A 243 5.68 -23.57 -17.32
C GLY A 243 5.90 -22.84 -18.62
N LEU A 244 6.81 -21.87 -18.63
CA LEU A 244 7.19 -21.14 -19.85
C LEU A 244 8.65 -21.40 -20.20
N GLY A 245 8.92 -21.71 -21.47
CA GLY A 245 10.26 -21.76 -22.03
C GLY A 245 10.58 -20.45 -22.74
N VAL A 246 11.68 -19.80 -22.35
CA VAL A 246 12.09 -18.50 -22.89
C VAL A 246 13.56 -18.47 -23.26
N HIS A 247 13.97 -17.40 -23.92
CA HIS A 247 15.36 -17.05 -24.22
C HIS A 247 15.64 -15.66 -23.65
N ALA A 248 16.75 -15.47 -22.93
CA ALA A 248 17.13 -14.19 -22.35
C ALA A 248 16.99 -13.00 -23.31
N GLY A 249 16.56 -11.86 -22.77
CA GLY A 249 15.88 -10.81 -23.51
C GLY A 249 14.36 -11.06 -23.62
N SER A 250 13.79 -11.90 -22.74
CA SER A 250 12.37 -12.24 -22.76
C SER A 250 11.56 -11.41 -21.78
N PHE A 251 10.34 -11.07 -22.18
CA PHE A 251 9.38 -10.34 -21.37
C PHE A 251 7.96 -10.88 -21.59
N VAL A 252 7.30 -11.27 -20.50
CA VAL A 252 5.94 -11.82 -20.52
C VAL A 252 5.11 -11.12 -19.46
N SER A 253 3.95 -10.59 -19.86
CA SER A 253 3.04 -9.85 -18.97
C SER A 253 1.72 -10.57 -18.75
N TYR A 254 1.12 -10.33 -17.59
CA TYR A 254 -0.23 -10.78 -17.24
C TYR A 254 -1.03 -9.64 -16.62
N HIS A 255 -2.31 -9.55 -16.98
CA HIS A 255 -3.27 -8.75 -16.23
C HIS A 255 -3.73 -9.54 -15.00
N LEU A 256 -3.56 -8.96 -13.82
CA LEU A 256 -3.96 -9.55 -12.54
C LEU A 256 -5.21 -8.92 -11.96
N GLY A 257 -5.54 -7.67 -12.30
CA GLY A 257 -6.75 -6.98 -11.85
C GLY A 257 -6.94 -6.94 -10.33
N GLY A 258 -5.86 -6.99 -9.55
CA GLY A 258 -5.88 -7.11 -8.10
C GLY A 258 -6.35 -8.46 -7.55
N GLN A 259 -6.63 -9.46 -8.41
CA GLN A 259 -7.24 -10.75 -8.03
C GLN A 259 -6.24 -11.81 -7.57
N CYS A 260 -4.94 -11.53 -7.69
CA CYS A 260 -3.87 -12.48 -7.41
C CYS A 260 -3.09 -12.07 -6.16
N SER A 261 -2.63 -13.05 -5.38
CA SER A 261 -1.88 -12.81 -4.14
C SER A 261 -0.39 -13.11 -4.26
N SER A 262 -0.04 -14.06 -5.12
CA SER A 262 1.36 -14.44 -5.33
C SER A 262 1.60 -15.08 -6.71
N PHE A 263 2.86 -15.02 -7.10
CA PHE A 263 3.44 -15.76 -8.21
C PHE A 263 4.57 -16.66 -7.70
N THR A 264 4.66 -17.88 -8.21
CA THR A 264 5.76 -18.81 -7.88
C THR A 264 6.22 -19.58 -9.11
N ALA A 265 7.53 -19.83 -9.24
CA ALA A 265 8.10 -20.69 -10.28
C ALA A 265 9.39 -21.38 -9.81
N ARG A 266 9.73 -22.49 -10.46
CA ARG A 266 11.06 -23.10 -10.46
C ARG A 266 11.83 -22.56 -11.66
N VAL A 267 13.01 -22.02 -11.43
CA VAL A 267 13.76 -21.28 -12.46
C VAL A 267 15.20 -21.75 -12.60
N GLY A 268 15.72 -21.67 -13.82
CA GLY A 268 17.08 -22.03 -14.19
C GLY A 268 17.27 -22.05 -15.71
N VAL A 269 18.51 -22.30 -16.13
CA VAL A 269 18.83 -22.58 -17.55
C VAL A 269 18.32 -23.98 -17.89
N ASP A 270 17.65 -24.13 -19.04
CA ASP A 270 17.10 -25.41 -19.49
C ASP A 270 18.20 -26.42 -19.86
N ASP A 271 17.97 -27.68 -19.47
CA ASP A 271 18.90 -28.80 -19.65
C ASP A 271 19.14 -29.16 -21.14
N SER A 272 18.31 -28.68 -22.08
CA SER A 272 18.55 -28.88 -23.51
C SER A 272 19.78 -28.11 -24.02
N LYS A 273 20.30 -27.16 -23.24
CA LYS A 273 21.46 -26.34 -23.60
C LYS A 273 22.74 -26.72 -22.85
N GLY A 274 23.87 -26.33 -23.44
CA GLY A 274 25.21 -26.62 -22.94
C GLY A 274 25.62 -25.75 -21.74
N ALA A 275 26.87 -25.92 -21.26
CA ALA A 275 27.37 -25.30 -20.02
C ALA A 275 27.62 -23.77 -20.09
N LEU A 276 27.16 -23.09 -21.15
CA LEU A 276 27.49 -21.69 -21.43
C LEU A 276 26.34 -20.71 -21.20
N GLY A 277 25.12 -21.18 -20.94
CA GLY A 277 23.97 -20.29 -20.72
C GLY A 277 24.07 -19.54 -19.40
N SER A 278 23.76 -18.24 -19.44
CA SER A 278 23.68 -17.38 -18.26
C SER A 278 22.44 -16.47 -18.30
N VAL A 279 21.58 -16.60 -17.29
CA VAL A 279 20.29 -15.91 -17.25
C VAL A 279 20.04 -15.30 -15.88
N ARG A 280 19.23 -14.24 -15.81
CA ARG A 280 18.73 -13.68 -14.53
C ARG A 280 17.21 -13.55 -14.63
N PHE A 281 16.49 -14.20 -13.72
CA PHE A 281 15.04 -14.14 -13.66
C PHE A 281 14.61 -13.04 -12.71
N ARG A 282 13.70 -12.18 -13.18
CA ARG A 282 13.15 -11.07 -12.42
C ARG A 282 11.64 -11.00 -12.56
N VAL A 283 10.97 -10.60 -11.49
CA VAL A 283 9.52 -10.49 -11.41
C VAL A 283 9.17 -9.08 -10.98
N PHE A 284 8.27 -8.44 -11.71
CA PHE A 284 7.78 -7.10 -11.40
C PHE A 284 6.27 -7.11 -11.19
N ALA A 285 5.80 -6.39 -10.17
CA ALA A 285 4.38 -6.15 -9.92
C ALA A 285 4.13 -4.64 -10.04
N ASP A 286 3.24 -4.24 -10.96
CA ASP A 286 2.98 -2.83 -11.30
C ASP A 286 4.26 -2.00 -11.51
N GLY A 287 5.24 -2.57 -12.22
CA GLY A 287 6.52 -1.93 -12.52
C GLY A 287 7.56 -1.96 -11.40
N VAL A 288 7.22 -2.47 -10.21
CA VAL A 288 8.15 -2.62 -9.07
C VAL A 288 8.77 -4.02 -9.07
N GLU A 289 10.09 -4.11 -9.03
CA GLU A 289 10.79 -5.40 -8.90
C GLU A 289 10.48 -6.03 -7.53
N VAL A 290 9.82 -7.19 -7.54
CA VAL A 290 9.35 -7.89 -6.34
C VAL A 290 10.08 -9.21 -6.09
N ALA A 291 10.83 -9.73 -7.08
CA ALA A 291 11.73 -10.86 -6.89
C ALA A 291 12.84 -10.92 -7.95
N ASP A 292 14.00 -11.47 -7.56
CA ASP A 292 15.21 -11.60 -8.39
C ASP A 292 16.02 -12.84 -7.99
N THR A 293 16.54 -13.60 -8.97
CA THR A 293 17.36 -14.79 -8.70
C THR A 293 18.87 -14.54 -8.54
N GLY A 294 19.34 -13.38 -8.93
CA GLY A 294 20.70 -13.13 -9.40
C GLY A 294 21.01 -13.91 -10.68
N LYS A 295 22.25 -13.81 -11.16
CA LYS A 295 22.74 -14.58 -12.30
C LYS A 295 22.70 -16.08 -12.01
N MET A 296 22.19 -16.85 -12.96
CA MET A 296 22.06 -18.30 -12.94
C MET A 296 22.76 -18.88 -14.16
N PHE A 297 23.44 -20.00 -13.96
CA PHE A 297 24.13 -20.77 -14.99
C PHE A 297 23.51 -22.17 -15.08
N ASN A 298 23.85 -22.92 -16.12
CA ASN A 298 23.46 -24.33 -16.23
C ASN A 298 23.94 -25.21 -15.03
N SER A 299 25.05 -24.82 -14.37
CA SER A 299 25.53 -25.47 -13.15
C SER A 299 24.82 -25.03 -11.87
N THR A 300 23.97 -24.00 -11.95
CA THR A 300 23.24 -23.48 -10.79
C THR A 300 22.06 -24.37 -10.47
N ALA A 301 21.98 -24.83 -9.22
CA ALA A 301 20.82 -25.59 -8.76
C ALA A 301 19.52 -24.78 -8.97
N THR A 302 18.46 -25.48 -9.38
CA THR A 302 17.14 -24.91 -9.66
C THR A 302 16.68 -24.12 -8.45
N LYS A 303 16.34 -22.84 -8.65
CA LYS A 303 15.81 -21.99 -7.59
C LYS A 303 14.30 -21.98 -7.62
N THR A 304 13.69 -21.76 -6.46
CA THR A 304 12.31 -21.28 -6.42
C THR A 304 12.35 -19.78 -6.34
N ILE A 305 11.63 -19.11 -7.24
CA ILE A 305 11.33 -17.69 -7.14
C ILE A 305 9.87 -17.54 -6.74
N SER A 306 9.63 -16.68 -5.76
CA SER A 306 8.30 -16.36 -5.25
C SER A 306 8.19 -14.84 -5.11
N ALA A 307 7.08 -14.29 -5.56
CA ALA A 307 6.77 -12.86 -5.48
C ALA A 307 5.36 -12.67 -4.91
N THR A 308 5.17 -11.63 -4.09
CA THR A 308 3.81 -11.16 -3.78
C THR A 308 3.28 -10.39 -4.98
N THR A 309 2.01 -10.61 -5.30
CA THR A 309 1.28 -9.86 -6.33
C THR A 309 -0.02 -9.28 -5.78
N ALA A 310 -0.14 -9.22 -4.45
CA ALA A 310 -1.33 -8.73 -3.76
C ALA A 310 -1.63 -7.28 -4.16
N GLY A 311 -2.86 -7.02 -4.59
CA GLY A 311 -3.31 -5.71 -5.06
C GLY A 311 -2.77 -5.31 -6.43
N ALA A 312 -1.80 -6.05 -6.98
CA ALA A 312 -1.17 -5.70 -8.23
C ALA A 312 -2.16 -5.81 -9.39
N GLN A 313 -2.13 -4.83 -10.29
CA GLN A 313 -2.94 -4.85 -11.51
C GLN A 313 -2.26 -5.67 -12.61
N ARG A 314 -0.93 -5.76 -12.57
CA ARG A 314 -0.09 -6.38 -13.60
C ARG A 314 1.07 -7.16 -12.96
N LEU A 315 1.45 -8.26 -13.61
CA LEU A 315 2.68 -8.99 -13.35
C LEU A 315 3.51 -9.06 -14.63
N ASP A 316 4.80 -8.80 -14.50
CA ASP A 316 5.78 -8.95 -15.56
C ASP A 316 6.87 -9.94 -15.16
N LEU A 317 7.16 -10.88 -16.07
CA LEU A 317 8.21 -11.87 -15.95
C LEU A 317 9.30 -11.54 -16.96
N LEU A 318 10.51 -11.31 -16.46
CA LEU A 318 11.66 -10.91 -17.26
C LEU A 318 12.80 -11.91 -17.10
N VAL A 319 13.47 -12.24 -18.20
CA VAL A 319 14.75 -12.95 -18.17
C VAL A 319 15.78 -12.13 -18.92
N ASP A 320 16.78 -11.63 -18.19
CA ASP A 320 17.90 -10.91 -18.79
C ASP A 320 19.04 -11.85 -19.19
N ASN A 321 19.89 -11.35 -20.09
CA ASN A 321 21.19 -11.96 -20.29
C ASN A 321 22.01 -11.79 -19.01
N GLY A 322 22.82 -12.78 -18.66
CA GLY A 322 23.66 -12.65 -17.48
C GLY A 322 24.90 -11.76 -17.70
N GLY A 323 25.07 -11.11 -18.86
CA GLY A 323 26.21 -10.24 -19.16
C GLY A 323 27.43 -10.92 -19.81
N ASP A 324 27.25 -12.09 -20.45
CA ASP A 324 28.31 -12.77 -21.23
C ASP A 324 27.92 -13.05 -22.71
N GLY A 325 26.91 -12.34 -23.22
CA GLY A 325 26.29 -12.58 -24.52
C GLY A 325 24.93 -13.25 -24.36
N SER A 326 24.36 -13.77 -25.46
CA SER A 326 23.03 -14.40 -25.46
C SER A 326 23.06 -15.89 -25.83
N ASN A 327 24.24 -16.51 -25.81
CA ASN A 327 24.43 -17.87 -26.31
C ASN A 327 23.97 -18.91 -25.28
N ASN A 328 23.02 -19.78 -25.65
CA ASN A 328 22.46 -20.83 -24.79
C ASN A 328 21.64 -20.31 -23.61
N ASP A 329 21.18 -19.07 -23.65
CA ASP A 329 20.44 -18.42 -22.56
C ASP A 329 18.95 -18.80 -22.56
N HIS A 330 18.68 -20.09 -22.74
CA HIS A 330 17.33 -20.61 -22.66
C HIS A 330 16.99 -20.83 -21.20
N GLY A 331 16.01 -20.09 -20.71
CA GLY A 331 15.55 -20.14 -19.33
C GLY A 331 14.15 -20.74 -19.25
N ASP A 332 13.89 -21.50 -18.18
CA ASP A 332 12.55 -22.01 -17.92
C ASP A 332 11.95 -21.33 -16.68
N TRP A 333 10.71 -20.86 -16.82
CA TRP A 333 9.79 -20.63 -15.71
C TRP A 333 8.97 -21.90 -15.48
N ALA A 334 9.61 -22.95 -14.96
CA ALA A 334 8.99 -24.25 -14.74
C ALA A 334 8.01 -24.22 -13.54
N ASP A 335 6.88 -24.93 -13.65
CA ASP A 335 5.78 -24.92 -12.68
C ASP A 335 5.32 -23.51 -12.29
N ALA A 336 5.39 -22.56 -13.23
CA ALA A 336 5.01 -21.17 -13.01
C ALA A 336 3.50 -21.03 -12.76
N ARG A 337 3.14 -20.49 -11.60
CA ARG A 337 1.75 -20.41 -11.11
C ARG A 337 1.42 -19.01 -10.62
N LEU A 338 0.22 -18.57 -10.99
CA LEU A 338 -0.46 -17.41 -10.43
C LEU A 338 -1.48 -17.93 -9.42
N VAL A 339 -1.38 -17.48 -8.17
CA VAL A 339 -2.36 -17.80 -7.13
C VAL A 339 -3.37 -16.67 -7.11
N CYS A 340 -4.58 -16.94 -7.60
CA CYS A 340 -5.63 -15.94 -7.78
C CYS A 340 -6.98 -16.47 -7.36
N GLY A 341 -7.97 -15.59 -7.19
CA GLY A 341 -9.37 -15.97 -7.26
C GLY A 341 -9.98 -16.75 -6.09
N ASP A 342 -9.18 -17.11 -5.10
CA ASP A 342 -9.66 -17.56 -3.79
C ASP A 342 -9.51 -16.46 -2.74
N GLY A 343 -9.48 -15.19 -3.17
CA GLY A 343 -9.05 -14.09 -2.32
C GLY A 343 -7.69 -14.38 -1.67
N GLY A 344 -6.79 -15.05 -2.40
CA GLY A 344 -5.53 -15.51 -1.84
C GLY A 344 -5.66 -16.49 -0.65
N VAL A 345 -4.55 -17.10 -0.30
CA VAL A 345 -4.41 -17.91 0.93
C VAL A 345 -4.61 -17.04 2.20
N GLY A 346 -4.90 -15.74 2.04
CA GLY A 346 -5.40 -14.80 3.04
C GLY A 346 -6.93 -14.85 3.22
N ASP A 347 -7.75 -14.55 2.21
CA ASP A 347 -9.19 -14.25 2.38
C ASP A 347 -10.03 -15.44 2.84
N ALA A 348 -9.64 -16.66 2.47
CA ALA A 348 -10.30 -17.86 3.00
C ALA A 348 -10.25 -17.90 4.53
N PHE A 349 -9.14 -17.44 5.13
CA PHE A 349 -9.01 -17.32 6.58
C PHE A 349 -10.03 -16.33 7.14
N TYR A 350 -10.19 -15.20 6.47
CA TYR A 350 -11.01 -14.07 6.89
C TYR A 350 -12.50 -14.20 6.57
N THR A 351 -12.89 -15.16 5.73
CA THR A 351 -14.30 -15.46 5.46
C THR A 351 -14.86 -16.38 6.55
N PRO A 352 -15.75 -15.90 7.43
CA PRO A 352 -16.24 -16.70 8.55
C PRO A 352 -17.02 -17.94 8.06
N PRO A 353 -16.95 -19.08 8.77
CA PRO A 353 -17.81 -20.22 8.48
C PRO A 353 -19.27 -19.89 8.80
N ALA A 354 -20.21 -20.61 8.17
CA ALA A 354 -21.65 -20.40 8.35
C ALA A 354 -22.15 -20.57 9.81
N SER A 355 -21.40 -21.29 10.63
CA SER A 355 -21.69 -21.47 12.06
C SER A 355 -20.46 -21.18 12.90
N LEU A 356 -20.61 -20.36 13.93
CA LEU A 356 -19.54 -20.02 14.86
C LEU A 356 -19.61 -20.87 16.14
N PRO A 357 -18.47 -21.21 16.77
CA PRO A 357 -18.44 -21.90 18.06
C PRO A 357 -19.14 -21.08 19.15
N ALA A 358 -19.92 -21.72 20.03
CA ALA A 358 -20.67 -20.99 21.05
C ALA A 358 -19.77 -20.33 22.11
N GLY A 359 -20.07 -19.06 22.42
CA GLY A 359 -19.41 -18.28 23.47
C GLY A 359 -18.39 -17.29 22.90
N MET A 360 -17.95 -16.35 23.75
CA MET A 360 -17.04 -15.27 23.36
C MET A 360 -15.58 -15.67 23.51
N GLY A 361 -14.71 -15.14 22.64
CA GLY A 361 -13.28 -15.43 22.60
C GLY A 361 -12.95 -16.89 22.26
N LYS A 362 -13.82 -17.57 21.50
CA LYS A 362 -13.56 -18.94 21.03
C LYS A 362 -12.86 -18.89 19.68
N ILE A 363 -11.84 -19.74 19.52
CA ILE A 363 -11.12 -19.88 18.27
C ILE A 363 -12.02 -20.52 17.22
N VAL A 364 -12.20 -19.81 16.10
CA VAL A 364 -12.83 -20.29 14.88
C VAL A 364 -11.76 -20.91 13.96
N ARG A 365 -10.65 -20.18 13.76
CA ARG A 365 -9.47 -20.63 13.01
C ARG A 365 -8.20 -20.05 13.65
N ALA A 366 -7.10 -20.77 13.53
CA ALA A 366 -5.79 -20.30 13.94
C ALA A 366 -4.73 -20.92 13.04
N GLU A 367 -3.79 -20.12 12.56
CA GLU A 367 -2.69 -20.59 11.72
C GLU A 367 -1.41 -19.76 11.91
N PRO A 368 -0.23 -20.33 11.59
CA PRO A 368 1.02 -19.58 11.61
C PRO A 368 0.96 -18.35 10.71
N SER A 369 1.56 -17.26 11.17
CA SER A 369 1.52 -15.95 10.51
C SER A 369 2.90 -15.29 10.61
N GLN A 370 3.09 -14.15 9.93
CA GLN A 370 4.29 -13.36 9.94
C GLN A 370 4.06 -12.03 10.67
N PHE A 371 5.14 -11.54 11.27
CA PHE A 371 5.14 -10.25 11.94
C PHE A 371 6.52 -9.61 11.77
N TRP A 372 6.54 -8.33 11.46
CA TRP A 372 7.74 -7.60 11.08
C TRP A 372 7.90 -6.39 11.98
N VAL A 373 9.12 -6.14 12.47
CA VAL A 373 9.40 -5.02 13.39
C VAL A 373 9.11 -3.67 12.74
N THR A 374 9.39 -3.55 11.45
CA THR A 374 9.21 -2.31 10.70
C THR A 374 8.17 -2.46 9.60
N PRO A 375 7.49 -1.37 9.21
CA PRO A 375 6.50 -1.42 8.12
C PRO A 375 7.11 -1.86 6.79
N LEU A 376 8.40 -1.57 6.57
CA LEU A 376 9.18 -1.98 5.40
C LEU A 376 9.57 -3.46 5.39
N LYS A 377 9.19 -4.25 6.41
CA LYS A 377 9.37 -5.70 6.47
C LYS A 377 10.83 -6.16 6.32
N VAL A 378 11.76 -5.37 6.85
CA VAL A 378 13.20 -5.68 6.78
C VAL A 378 13.70 -6.55 7.92
N VAL A 379 12.97 -6.59 9.05
CA VAL A 379 13.39 -7.33 10.26
C VAL A 379 12.20 -8.15 10.77
N PRO A 380 12.21 -9.49 10.63
CA PRO A 380 11.20 -10.34 11.25
C PRO A 380 11.38 -10.37 12.77
N VAL A 381 10.30 -10.53 13.52
CA VAL A 381 10.40 -10.71 14.98
C VAL A 381 10.83 -12.14 15.33
N ASP A 382 11.63 -12.29 16.38
CA ASP A 382 11.91 -13.59 16.99
C ASP A 382 10.76 -14.00 17.94
N ALA A 383 9.63 -14.37 17.33
CA ALA A 383 8.42 -14.74 18.03
C ALA A 383 7.65 -15.84 17.29
N THR A 384 6.84 -16.58 18.03
CA THR A 384 5.76 -17.38 17.46
C THR A 384 4.58 -16.46 17.20
N VAL A 385 4.20 -16.33 15.93
CA VAL A 385 3.08 -15.49 15.48
C VAL A 385 1.96 -16.41 15.02
N THR A 386 0.75 -16.18 15.51
CA THR A 386 -0.43 -16.92 15.11
C THR A 386 -1.53 -15.93 14.77
N ARG A 387 -2.01 -15.99 13.52
CA ARG A 387 -3.22 -15.29 13.11
C ARG A 387 -4.42 -16.10 13.58
N LEU A 388 -5.42 -15.42 14.13
CA LEU A 388 -6.59 -16.04 14.74
C LEU A 388 -7.87 -15.37 14.25
N MET A 389 -8.88 -16.20 13.98
CA MET A 389 -10.27 -15.80 13.84
C MET A 389 -10.98 -16.29 15.09
N TYR A 390 -11.70 -15.41 15.77
CA TYR A 390 -12.34 -15.71 17.03
C TYR A 390 -13.72 -15.08 17.13
N THR A 391 -14.53 -15.58 18.05
CA THR A 391 -15.88 -15.10 18.28
C THR A 391 -15.88 -13.87 19.18
N SER A 392 -16.65 -12.87 18.81
CA SER A 392 -16.97 -11.68 19.61
C SER A 392 -18.49 -11.44 19.52
N SER A 393 -18.97 -10.29 19.97
CA SER A 393 -20.36 -9.87 19.80
C SER A 393 -20.46 -8.44 19.29
N ASP A 394 -21.47 -8.21 18.46
CA ASP A 394 -21.84 -6.87 18.02
C ASP A 394 -22.60 -6.11 19.13
N ARG A 395 -23.16 -4.94 18.79
CA ARG A 395 -23.91 -4.12 19.74
C ARG A 395 -25.23 -4.76 20.21
N ASN A 396 -25.81 -5.66 19.44
CA ASN A 396 -27.07 -6.34 19.77
C ASN A 396 -26.85 -7.65 20.53
N ASP A 397 -25.61 -7.92 20.96
CA ASP A 397 -25.18 -9.20 21.54
C ASP A 397 -25.21 -10.38 20.55
N ASP A 398 -25.35 -10.10 19.25
CA ASP A 398 -25.27 -11.14 18.22
C ASP A 398 -23.81 -11.56 18.02
N GLN A 399 -23.59 -12.88 17.91
CA GLN A 399 -22.25 -13.43 17.82
C GLN A 399 -21.65 -13.18 16.43
N ILE A 400 -20.46 -12.60 16.40
CA ILE A 400 -19.71 -12.26 15.19
C ILE A 400 -18.33 -12.94 15.17
N ALA A 401 -17.70 -12.99 14.00
CA ALA A 401 -16.29 -13.36 13.87
C ALA A 401 -15.44 -12.10 13.76
N VAL A 402 -14.28 -12.11 14.41
CA VAL A 402 -13.27 -11.05 14.36
C VAL A 402 -11.91 -11.71 14.16
N THR A 403 -11.00 -11.03 13.47
CA THR A 403 -9.62 -11.50 13.28
C THR A 403 -8.62 -10.70 14.09
N GLY A 404 -7.40 -11.22 14.16
CA GLY A 404 -6.27 -10.59 14.85
C GLY A 404 -5.06 -11.51 14.88
N GLN A 405 -4.06 -11.12 15.65
CA GLN A 405 -2.82 -11.88 15.83
C GLN A 405 -2.43 -11.98 17.30
N VAL A 406 -1.92 -13.13 17.69
CA VAL A 406 -1.15 -13.29 18.93
C VAL A 406 0.32 -13.48 18.59
N VAL A 407 1.17 -12.70 19.24
CA VAL A 407 2.62 -12.70 19.05
C VAL A 407 3.28 -13.02 20.39
N VAL A 408 3.99 -14.15 20.42
CA VAL A 408 4.62 -14.68 21.63
C VAL A 408 6.13 -14.70 21.42
N PRO A 409 6.90 -13.82 22.09
CA PRO A 409 8.36 -13.77 21.91
C PRO A 409 9.01 -15.10 22.30
N ASN A 410 9.93 -15.59 21.46
CA ASN A 410 10.69 -16.81 21.75
C ASN A 410 11.69 -16.60 22.91
N LYS A 411 12.04 -15.34 23.19
CA LYS A 411 12.77 -14.93 24.39
C LYS A 411 12.11 -15.50 25.66
N LEU A 412 12.89 -16.20 26.48
CA LEU A 412 12.43 -16.73 27.77
C LEU A 412 11.97 -15.59 28.69
N TRP A 413 10.82 -15.79 29.33
CA TRP A 413 10.29 -14.87 30.33
C TRP A 413 11.09 -14.98 31.64
N SER A 414 11.63 -13.86 32.12
CA SER A 414 12.46 -13.78 33.34
C SER A 414 11.81 -13.03 34.49
N GLY A 415 10.59 -12.50 34.32
CA GLY A 415 9.85 -11.84 35.39
C GLY A 415 9.16 -12.84 36.33
N ALA A 416 8.57 -12.31 37.40
CA ALA A 416 7.82 -13.13 38.35
C ALA A 416 6.48 -13.61 37.76
N GLY A 417 6.08 -14.84 38.06
CA GLY A 417 4.80 -15.40 37.62
C GLY A 417 4.72 -15.70 36.12
N PRO A 418 3.50 -15.91 35.58
CA PRO A 418 3.31 -16.17 34.16
C PRO A 418 3.73 -14.95 33.30
N ARG A 419 4.15 -15.20 32.06
CA ARG A 419 4.46 -14.14 31.09
C ARG A 419 3.21 -13.27 30.89
N PRO A 420 3.28 -11.95 31.11
CA PRO A 420 2.15 -11.06 30.86
C PRO A 420 1.75 -11.00 29.39
N VAL A 421 0.49 -10.64 29.15
CA VAL A 421 -0.04 -10.30 27.83
C VAL A 421 -0.46 -8.84 27.78
N VAL A 422 -0.13 -8.16 26.70
CA VAL A 422 -0.67 -6.83 26.37
C VAL A 422 -1.72 -6.99 25.29
N ALA A 423 -2.96 -6.62 25.60
CA ALA A 423 -4.01 -6.46 24.62
C ALA A 423 -3.81 -5.11 23.93
N TYR A 424 -3.31 -5.15 22.71
CA TYR A 424 -2.99 -3.97 21.92
C TYR A 424 -4.19 -3.58 21.06
N ALA A 425 -4.79 -2.45 21.38
CA ALA A 425 -5.85 -1.83 20.61
C ALA A 425 -5.21 -0.96 19.53
N VAL A 426 -5.33 -1.39 18.27
CA VAL A 426 -4.68 -0.76 17.11
C VAL A 426 -5.29 0.61 16.79
N GLY A 427 -4.46 1.52 16.27
CA GLY A 427 -4.92 2.78 15.70
C GLY A 427 -5.67 2.61 14.38
N THR A 428 -6.09 3.75 13.81
CA THR A 428 -6.92 3.83 12.58
C THR A 428 -6.26 3.13 11.40
N GLN A 429 -6.88 2.08 10.85
CA GLN A 429 -6.33 1.40 9.67
C GLN A 429 -7.07 1.72 8.37
N GLY A 430 -8.39 1.89 8.45
CA GLY A 430 -9.27 2.03 7.29
C GLY A 430 -10.67 1.54 7.61
N LEU A 431 -11.54 1.50 6.60
CA LEU A 431 -12.80 0.74 6.69
C LEU A 431 -12.78 -0.53 5.86
N GLY A 432 -11.96 -0.60 4.81
CA GLY A 432 -11.90 -1.76 3.92
C GLY A 432 -11.37 -3.01 4.62
N ASP A 433 -11.84 -4.17 4.17
CA ASP A 433 -11.38 -5.46 4.71
C ASP A 433 -9.87 -5.68 4.50
N THR A 434 -9.30 -5.12 3.43
CA THR A 434 -7.87 -5.19 3.13
C THR A 434 -7.00 -4.43 4.15
N CYS A 435 -7.60 -3.51 4.93
CA CYS A 435 -6.91 -2.67 5.90
C CYS A 435 -6.66 -3.38 7.24
N ALA A 436 -7.13 -4.61 7.43
CA ALA A 436 -6.96 -5.32 8.68
C ALA A 436 -5.47 -5.48 9.08
N PRO A 437 -5.07 -5.11 10.31
CA PRO A 437 -3.68 -5.20 10.74
C PRO A 437 -3.06 -6.59 10.57
N SER A 438 -3.86 -7.64 10.86
CA SER A 438 -3.41 -9.02 10.68
C SER A 438 -3.18 -9.40 9.21
N ARG A 439 -3.87 -8.76 8.25
CA ARG A 439 -3.61 -8.92 6.81
C ARG A 439 -2.36 -8.17 6.38
N LEU A 440 -2.24 -6.92 6.80
CA LEU A 440 -1.12 -6.05 6.44
C LEU A 440 0.21 -6.63 6.94
N SER A 441 0.22 -7.14 8.18
CA SER A 441 1.36 -7.82 8.80
C SER A 441 1.81 -9.07 8.05
N ASP A 442 0.87 -9.84 7.48
CA ASP A 442 1.15 -11.10 6.77
C ASP A 442 1.64 -10.95 5.32
N GLY A 443 1.86 -9.71 4.86
CA GLY A 443 2.29 -9.47 3.47
C GLY A 443 1.43 -8.45 2.74
N GLY A 444 0.23 -8.14 3.24
CA GLY A 444 -0.78 -7.35 2.52
C GLY A 444 -0.56 -5.84 2.42
N GLY A 445 0.48 -5.29 3.04
CA GLY A 445 0.80 -3.85 2.94
C GLY A 445 1.72 -3.35 4.05
N LEU A 446 1.72 -2.05 4.28
CA LEU A 446 2.46 -1.40 5.35
C LEU A 446 1.64 -1.45 6.65
N GLU A 447 2.14 -2.15 7.67
CA GLU A 447 1.55 -2.11 9.02
C GLU A 447 2.44 -1.28 9.95
N TYR A 448 1.94 -0.12 10.36
CA TYR A 448 2.71 0.87 11.13
C TYR A 448 2.65 0.65 12.66
N GLU A 449 1.63 -0.03 13.18
CA GLU A 449 1.51 -0.35 14.61
C GLU A 449 2.54 -1.39 15.06
N ASN A 450 3.07 -2.18 14.13
CA ASN A 450 4.04 -3.22 14.42
C ASN A 450 5.32 -2.70 15.09
N PHE A 451 5.69 -1.44 14.83
CA PHE A 451 6.82 -0.79 15.49
C PHE A 451 6.60 -0.66 17.01
N PHE A 452 5.41 -0.25 17.44
CA PHE A 452 5.07 -0.12 18.86
C PHE A 452 4.94 -1.50 19.52
N ILE A 453 4.27 -2.43 18.85
CA ILE A 453 4.16 -3.83 19.33
C ILE A 453 5.55 -4.46 19.50
N ALA A 454 6.49 -4.23 18.58
CA ALA A 454 7.86 -4.73 18.69
C ALA A 454 8.57 -4.24 19.98
N GLY A 455 8.29 -3.01 20.43
CA GLY A 455 8.79 -2.50 21.69
C GLY A 455 8.29 -3.29 22.91
N LEU A 456 7.02 -3.72 22.91
CA LEU A 456 6.44 -4.58 23.94
C LEU A 456 7.04 -6.00 23.90
N LEU A 457 7.19 -6.55 22.69
CA LEU A 457 7.82 -7.86 22.48
C LEU A 457 9.27 -7.88 22.97
N ALA A 458 10.03 -6.78 22.77
CA ALA A 458 11.40 -6.64 23.27
C ALA A 458 11.50 -6.71 24.80
N LYS A 459 10.47 -6.25 25.52
CA LYS A 459 10.33 -6.41 26.98
C LYS A 459 9.96 -7.83 27.40
N GLY A 460 9.59 -8.69 26.46
CA GLY A 460 9.27 -10.10 26.67
C GLY A 460 7.78 -10.37 26.91
N TYR A 461 6.91 -9.37 26.75
CA TYR A 461 5.47 -9.53 26.85
C TYR A 461 4.92 -10.26 25.63
N SER A 462 3.94 -11.13 25.82
CA SER A 462 3.08 -11.55 24.71
C SER A 462 2.20 -10.37 24.31
N VAL A 463 1.88 -10.25 23.03
CA VAL A 463 0.95 -9.23 22.54
C VAL A 463 -0.18 -9.93 21.79
N VAL A 464 -1.41 -9.49 22.04
CA VAL A 464 -2.56 -9.82 21.19
C VAL A 464 -3.11 -8.53 20.61
N ALA A 465 -3.18 -8.46 19.28
CA ALA A 465 -3.72 -7.33 18.54
C ALA A 465 -4.96 -7.79 17.79
N THR A 466 -6.04 -7.02 17.86
CA THR A 466 -7.30 -7.32 17.18
C THR A 466 -7.53 -6.40 16.00
N ASP A 467 -8.17 -6.92 14.95
CA ASP A 467 -8.58 -6.10 13.81
C ASP A 467 -9.90 -5.35 14.06
N TYR A 468 -10.74 -5.77 15.03
CA TYR A 468 -12.11 -5.29 15.27
C TYR A 468 -13.17 -5.87 14.30
N GLN A 469 -14.45 -5.67 14.64
CA GLN A 469 -15.58 -6.06 13.78
C GLN A 469 -15.50 -5.34 12.44
N GLY A 470 -15.72 -6.08 11.35
CA GLY A 470 -15.84 -5.55 9.99
C GLY A 470 -14.53 -5.01 9.42
N LEU A 471 -13.40 -5.25 10.08
CA LEU A 471 -12.08 -4.91 9.57
C LEU A 471 -11.34 -6.22 9.32
N GLY A 472 -11.39 -6.69 8.08
CA GLY A 472 -10.80 -7.95 7.66
C GLY A 472 -11.82 -9.03 7.42
N THR A 473 -12.99 -8.97 8.08
CA THR A 473 -14.10 -9.90 7.94
C THR A 473 -15.32 -9.20 7.32
N PRO A 474 -16.16 -9.88 6.52
CA PRO A 474 -17.29 -9.26 5.84
C PRO A 474 -18.18 -8.41 6.75
N GLY A 475 -18.57 -7.24 6.24
CA GLY A 475 -19.39 -6.26 6.94
C GLY A 475 -18.66 -4.92 7.05
N LEU A 476 -19.36 -3.89 7.49
CA LEU A 476 -18.77 -2.56 7.64
C LEU A 476 -17.98 -2.48 8.95
N HIS A 477 -16.71 -2.04 8.89
CA HIS A 477 -15.93 -1.80 10.10
C HIS A 477 -16.64 -0.82 11.04
N THR A 478 -16.90 -1.25 12.27
CA THR A 478 -17.56 -0.43 13.30
C THR A 478 -16.60 0.57 13.94
N PHE A 479 -15.93 1.37 13.11
CA PHE A 479 -14.94 2.37 13.52
C PHE A 479 -15.51 3.29 14.61
N MET A 480 -14.78 3.48 15.70
CA MET A 480 -15.16 4.29 16.87
C MET A 480 -16.36 3.80 17.69
N SER A 481 -16.89 2.61 17.40
CA SER A 481 -17.91 1.98 18.24
C SER A 481 -17.30 1.51 19.55
N ARG A 482 -17.50 2.30 20.61
CA ARG A 482 -16.95 2.10 21.96
C ARG A 482 -17.14 0.66 22.42
N GLU A 483 -18.38 0.20 22.40
CA GLU A 483 -18.74 -1.09 22.99
C GLU A 483 -18.26 -2.28 22.14
N VAL A 484 -18.44 -2.21 20.83
CA VAL A 484 -18.02 -3.29 19.91
C VAL A 484 -16.51 -3.44 19.91
N GLN A 485 -15.76 -2.34 19.85
CA GLN A 485 -14.30 -2.39 19.90
C GLN A 485 -13.78 -2.87 21.27
N ALA A 486 -14.44 -2.47 22.37
CA ALA A 486 -14.12 -2.95 23.71
C ALA A 486 -14.28 -4.48 23.83
N ARG A 487 -15.38 -5.03 23.30
CA ARG A 487 -15.64 -6.48 23.27
C ARG A 487 -14.56 -7.21 22.50
N ALA A 488 -14.22 -6.73 21.29
CA ALA A 488 -13.13 -7.30 20.48
C ALA A 488 -11.78 -7.29 21.22
N VAL A 489 -11.39 -6.19 21.86
CA VAL A 489 -10.13 -6.13 22.64
C VAL A 489 -10.11 -7.20 23.75
N LEU A 490 -11.19 -7.31 24.53
CA LEU A 490 -11.26 -8.28 25.64
C LEU A 490 -11.35 -9.74 25.14
N ASP A 491 -12.14 -9.98 24.10
CA ASP A 491 -12.31 -11.31 23.50
C ASP A 491 -11.07 -11.79 22.76
N SER A 492 -10.23 -10.89 22.25
CA SER A 492 -8.92 -11.24 21.69
C SER A 492 -8.02 -11.89 22.75
N VAL A 493 -8.06 -11.44 24.00
CA VAL A 493 -7.29 -12.04 25.11
C VAL A 493 -7.83 -13.43 25.44
N ARG A 494 -9.16 -13.58 25.49
CA ARG A 494 -9.81 -14.89 25.65
C ARG A 494 -9.41 -15.84 24.53
N ALA A 495 -9.39 -15.37 23.28
CA ALA A 495 -8.98 -16.15 22.12
C ALA A 495 -7.51 -16.57 22.24
N ALA A 496 -6.61 -15.64 22.55
CA ALA A 496 -5.19 -15.90 22.72
C ALA A 496 -4.90 -16.94 23.83
N ALA A 497 -5.70 -16.98 24.90
CA ALA A 497 -5.62 -18.01 25.94
C ALA A 497 -5.93 -19.44 25.42
N ASN A 498 -6.65 -19.55 24.30
CA ASN A 498 -6.98 -20.84 23.66
C ASN A 498 -6.03 -21.21 22.51
N VAL A 499 -5.02 -20.38 22.20
CA VAL A 499 -4.01 -20.70 21.19
C VAL A 499 -2.94 -21.61 21.79
N GLN A 500 -2.65 -22.72 21.11
CA GLN A 500 -1.64 -23.68 21.55
C GLN A 500 -0.27 -23.00 21.67
N GLY A 501 0.37 -23.14 22.83
CA GLY A 501 1.71 -22.59 23.08
C GLY A 501 1.72 -21.11 23.50
N SER A 502 0.57 -20.44 23.62
CA SER A 502 0.53 -19.04 24.03
C SER A 502 1.00 -18.80 25.47
N GLY A 503 0.79 -19.80 26.35
CA GLY A 503 1.10 -19.70 27.78
C GLY A 503 0.17 -18.74 28.54
N ILE A 504 -0.90 -18.26 27.92
CA ILE A 504 -1.88 -17.35 28.52
C ILE A 504 -2.94 -18.17 29.25
N SER A 505 -3.29 -17.76 30.46
CA SER A 505 -4.30 -18.40 31.31
C SER A 505 -5.04 -17.35 32.16
N ALA A 506 -6.03 -17.78 32.96
CA ALA A 506 -6.79 -16.87 33.83
C ALA A 506 -5.92 -16.12 34.88
N SER A 507 -4.74 -16.64 35.22
CA SER A 507 -3.81 -15.95 36.15
C SER A 507 -2.85 -14.99 35.46
N THR A 508 -2.78 -15.00 34.12
CA THR A 508 -1.89 -14.16 33.34
C THR A 508 -2.26 -12.68 33.53
N PRO A 509 -1.35 -11.81 33.99
CA PRO A 509 -1.58 -10.38 34.02
C PRO A 509 -1.85 -9.83 32.63
N VAL A 510 -2.95 -9.10 32.48
CA VAL A 510 -3.37 -8.46 31.24
C VAL A 510 -3.22 -6.95 31.39
N ALA A 511 -2.46 -6.32 30.50
CA ALA A 511 -2.47 -4.87 30.37
C ALA A 511 -3.11 -4.48 29.02
N MET A 512 -3.78 -3.34 28.96
CA MET A 512 -4.37 -2.83 27.72
C MET A 512 -3.63 -1.57 27.28
N MET A 513 -3.34 -1.45 25.99
CA MET A 513 -2.62 -0.29 25.44
C MET A 513 -3.17 0.07 24.07
N GLY A 514 -3.31 1.37 23.78
CA GLY A 514 -3.67 1.87 22.45
C GLY A 514 -3.54 3.39 22.34
N TYR A 515 -3.44 3.87 21.09
CA TYR A 515 -3.33 5.29 20.76
C TYR A 515 -4.35 5.68 19.68
N SER A 516 -4.84 6.91 19.67
CA SER A 516 -5.84 7.39 18.70
C SER A 516 -7.16 6.59 18.79
N GLN A 517 -7.69 6.05 17.69
CA GLN A 517 -8.78 5.07 17.70
C GLN A 517 -8.53 3.95 18.74
N GLY A 518 -7.33 3.38 18.74
CA GLY A 518 -6.90 2.37 19.69
C GLY A 518 -6.91 2.86 21.15
N GLY A 519 -6.65 4.15 21.37
CA GLY A 519 -6.78 4.79 22.68
C GLY A 519 -8.23 4.83 23.14
N GLY A 520 -9.16 5.14 22.24
CA GLY A 520 -10.59 5.05 22.47
C GLY A 520 -11.04 3.62 22.80
N ALA A 521 -10.60 2.64 22.00
CA ALA A 521 -10.91 1.23 22.20
C ALA A 521 -10.32 0.67 23.50
N ALA A 522 -9.08 1.01 23.85
CA ALA A 522 -8.45 0.62 25.11
C ALA A 522 -9.19 1.23 26.31
N ALA A 523 -9.56 2.51 26.24
CA ALA A 523 -10.35 3.17 27.27
C ALA A 523 -11.73 2.52 27.44
N ALA A 524 -12.40 2.22 26.34
CA ALA A 524 -13.68 1.53 26.33
C ALA A 524 -13.60 0.10 26.90
N ALA A 525 -12.56 -0.65 26.53
CA ALA A 525 -12.29 -1.98 27.08
C ALA A 525 -12.07 -1.92 28.59
N ALA A 526 -11.39 -0.89 29.09
CA ALA A 526 -11.18 -0.69 30.52
C ALA A 526 -12.48 -0.42 31.29
N GLU A 527 -13.42 0.32 30.69
CA GLU A 527 -14.77 0.52 31.25
C GLU A 527 -15.60 -0.76 31.26
N LEU A 528 -15.47 -1.59 30.23
CA LEU A 528 -16.31 -2.76 30.00
C LEU A 528 -15.79 -4.03 30.69
N ALA A 529 -14.48 -4.13 30.92
CA ALA A 529 -13.82 -5.30 31.52
C ALA A 529 -14.50 -5.82 32.81
N PRO A 530 -14.91 -4.97 33.79
CA PRO A 530 -15.46 -5.46 35.06
C PRO A 530 -16.79 -6.20 34.92
N THR A 531 -17.53 -5.97 33.83
CA THR A 531 -18.86 -6.56 33.61
C THR A 531 -18.86 -7.59 32.48
N TYR A 532 -18.09 -7.36 31.42
CA TYR A 532 -18.07 -8.24 30.24
C TYR A 532 -17.05 -9.36 30.34
N ALA A 533 -15.87 -9.09 30.92
CA ALA A 533 -14.78 -10.05 31.05
C ALA A 533 -14.13 -10.04 32.45
N PRO A 534 -14.93 -10.22 33.53
CA PRO A 534 -14.45 -10.14 34.90
C PRO A 534 -13.43 -11.24 35.26
N GLU A 535 -13.36 -12.31 34.46
CA GLU A 535 -12.40 -13.39 34.64
C GLU A 535 -11.00 -13.07 34.13
N LEU A 536 -10.82 -12.00 33.35
CA LEU A 536 -9.50 -11.55 32.90
C LEU A 536 -8.80 -10.77 34.02
N ASN A 537 -7.56 -11.14 34.32
CA ASN A 537 -6.73 -10.45 35.30
C ASN A 537 -6.15 -9.15 34.73
N VAL A 538 -7.02 -8.18 34.44
CA VAL A 538 -6.62 -6.85 33.97
C VAL A 538 -5.94 -6.09 35.11
N VAL A 539 -4.73 -5.58 34.86
CA VAL A 539 -3.94 -4.87 35.88
C VAL A 539 -3.73 -3.38 35.58
N GLY A 540 -4.05 -2.93 34.37
CA GLY A 540 -4.06 -1.52 34.02
C GLY A 540 -4.26 -1.24 32.53
N VAL A 541 -4.55 0.01 32.22
CA VAL A 541 -4.76 0.51 30.85
C VAL A 541 -3.93 1.75 30.57
N ALA A 542 -3.30 1.83 29.40
CA ALA A 542 -2.69 3.04 28.86
C ALA A 542 -3.41 3.45 27.57
N ALA A 543 -4.12 4.57 27.61
CA ALA A 543 -4.93 5.09 26.51
C ALA A 543 -4.42 6.48 26.09
N GLY A 544 -3.95 6.59 24.86
CA GLY A 544 -3.34 7.83 24.35
C GLY A 544 -4.12 8.47 23.23
N GLY A 545 -4.05 9.80 23.11
CA GLY A 545 -4.70 10.54 22.03
C GLY A 545 -6.19 10.22 21.95
N VAL A 546 -6.88 10.13 23.10
CA VAL A 546 -8.18 9.47 23.21
C VAL A 546 -9.29 10.32 22.57
N PRO A 547 -10.00 9.84 21.53
CA PRO A 547 -11.19 10.49 20.97
C PRO A 547 -12.40 10.27 21.90
N GLY A 548 -12.29 10.73 23.13
CA GLY A 548 -13.25 10.46 24.20
C GLY A 548 -14.57 11.21 24.09
N ASP A 549 -14.68 12.13 23.14
CA ASP A 549 -15.89 12.88 22.76
C ASP A 549 -15.89 13.00 21.22
N LEU A 550 -16.76 12.22 20.57
CA LEU A 550 -16.81 12.16 19.11
C LEU A 550 -17.33 13.45 18.48
N LEU A 551 -18.20 14.19 19.15
CA LEU A 551 -18.71 15.45 18.59
C LEU A 551 -17.64 16.53 18.63
N ALA A 552 -16.92 16.66 19.75
CA ALA A 552 -15.77 17.56 19.85
C ALA A 552 -14.67 17.18 18.83
N THR A 553 -14.45 15.89 18.62
CA THR A 553 -13.51 15.38 17.61
C THR A 553 -13.98 15.74 16.20
N ALA A 554 -15.26 15.56 15.89
CA ALA A 554 -15.82 15.94 14.60
C ALA A 554 -15.67 17.46 14.33
N ASP A 555 -15.92 18.32 15.31
CA ASP A 555 -15.70 19.77 15.17
C ASP A 555 -14.24 20.11 14.84
N HIS A 556 -13.28 19.34 15.36
CA HIS A 556 -11.86 19.55 15.13
C HIS A 556 -11.40 19.05 13.75
N LEU A 557 -12.06 18.02 13.22
CA LEU A 557 -11.67 17.35 11.97
C LEU A 557 -12.21 18.03 10.70
N ASP A 558 -13.30 18.82 10.78
CA ASP A 558 -13.89 19.42 9.58
C ASP A 558 -12.90 20.33 8.84
N GLY A 559 -12.66 20.03 7.56
CA GLY A 559 -11.68 20.77 6.75
C GLY A 559 -10.21 20.48 7.06
N SER A 560 -9.90 19.54 7.96
CA SER A 560 -8.52 19.17 8.28
C SER A 560 -7.93 18.20 7.24
N MET A 561 -6.62 17.98 7.31
CA MET A 561 -5.92 16.99 6.47
C MET A 561 -6.44 15.55 6.69
N VAL A 562 -7.00 15.26 7.86
CA VAL A 562 -7.48 13.91 8.25
C VAL A 562 -9.00 13.84 8.35
N VAL A 563 -9.72 14.75 7.68
CA VAL A 563 -11.20 14.80 7.70
C VAL A 563 -11.87 13.50 7.25
N GLY A 564 -11.19 12.67 6.44
CA GLY A 564 -11.68 11.35 6.03
C GLY A 564 -11.98 10.41 7.21
N PHE A 565 -11.29 10.56 8.35
CA PHE A 565 -11.60 9.78 9.55
C PHE A 565 -12.98 10.12 10.16
N MET A 566 -13.52 11.30 9.85
CA MET A 566 -14.90 11.63 10.18
C MET A 566 -15.88 10.79 9.37
N ALA A 567 -15.60 10.54 8.10
CA ALA A 567 -16.41 9.64 7.27
C ALA A 567 -16.34 8.20 7.82
N TYR A 568 -15.16 7.74 8.25
CA TYR A 568 -15.02 6.46 8.95
C TYR A 568 -15.92 6.36 10.18
N ALA A 569 -15.96 7.38 11.04
CA ALA A 569 -16.79 7.38 12.24
C ALA A 569 -18.30 7.46 11.94
N VAL A 570 -18.71 8.24 10.94
CA VAL A 570 -20.12 8.34 10.54
C VAL A 570 -20.61 7.00 9.97
N LEU A 571 -19.82 6.37 9.09
CA LEU A 571 -20.12 5.05 8.54
C LEU A 571 -20.08 3.98 9.64
N GLY A 572 -19.00 3.90 10.41
CA GLY A 572 -18.79 2.83 11.40
C GLY A 572 -19.76 2.88 12.58
N VAL A 573 -20.03 4.06 13.13
CA VAL A 573 -20.99 4.21 14.23
C VAL A 573 -22.43 4.29 13.69
N GLY A 574 -22.70 5.13 12.69
CA GLY A 574 -24.05 5.32 12.15
C GLY A 574 -24.60 4.07 11.47
N GLU A 575 -23.97 3.66 10.38
CA GLU A 575 -24.43 2.52 9.56
C GLU A 575 -23.99 1.19 10.19
N GLY A 576 -22.69 1.02 10.46
CA GLY A 576 -22.13 -0.27 10.91
C GLY A 576 -22.59 -0.72 12.29
N THR A 577 -22.79 0.22 13.23
CA THR A 577 -23.17 -0.10 14.61
C THR A 577 -24.67 0.10 14.89
N TYR A 578 -25.30 1.10 14.27
CA TYR A 578 -26.70 1.45 14.53
C TYR A 578 -27.64 1.09 13.37
N GLY A 579 -27.12 0.64 12.22
CA GLY A 579 -27.93 0.33 11.05
C GLY A 579 -28.66 1.56 10.48
N MET A 580 -28.13 2.76 10.72
CA MET A 580 -28.75 4.01 10.26
C MET A 580 -28.56 4.15 8.74
N ASP A 581 -29.65 4.46 8.04
CA ASP A 581 -29.59 4.89 6.65
C ASP A 581 -29.07 6.33 6.58
N LEU A 582 -27.89 6.49 5.99
CA LEU A 582 -27.19 7.77 5.88
C LEU A 582 -27.50 8.50 4.55
N ASP A 583 -28.07 7.81 3.56
CA ASP A 583 -28.36 8.39 2.24
C ASP A 583 -29.23 9.65 2.29
N PRO A 584 -30.27 9.75 3.15
CA PRO A 584 -31.09 10.96 3.25
C PRO A 584 -30.33 12.22 3.67
N TYR A 585 -29.13 12.07 4.24
CA TYR A 585 -28.30 13.18 4.72
C TYR A 585 -27.23 13.60 3.71
N LEU A 586 -26.94 12.77 2.71
CA LEU A 586 -25.84 12.94 1.77
C LEU A 586 -26.32 13.38 0.39
N ASN A 587 -25.60 14.32 -0.22
CA ASN A 587 -25.77 14.61 -1.64
C ASN A 587 -24.95 13.59 -2.48
N ALA A 588 -25.04 13.67 -3.81
CA ALA A 588 -24.35 12.74 -4.71
C ALA A 588 -22.83 12.66 -4.46
N LYS A 589 -22.17 13.78 -4.13
CA LYS A 589 -20.75 13.82 -3.80
C LYS A 589 -20.47 13.11 -2.47
N GLY A 590 -21.34 13.31 -1.48
CA GLY A 590 -21.27 12.61 -0.20
C GLY A 590 -21.42 11.10 -0.35
N GLN A 591 -22.38 10.65 -1.15
CA GLN A 591 -22.60 9.24 -1.46
C GLN A 591 -21.40 8.61 -2.18
N GLU A 592 -20.84 9.30 -3.19
CA GLU A 592 -19.65 8.84 -3.91
C GLU A 592 -18.44 8.74 -2.97
N LEU A 593 -18.21 9.76 -2.12
CA LEU A 593 -17.12 9.73 -1.15
C LEU A 593 -17.31 8.56 -0.16
N PHE A 594 -18.51 8.37 0.38
CA PHE A 594 -18.77 7.26 1.31
C PHE A 594 -18.63 5.90 0.62
N ALA A 595 -18.94 5.78 -0.67
CA ALA A 595 -18.73 4.55 -1.43
C ALA A 595 -17.22 4.22 -1.56
N LYS A 596 -16.37 5.21 -1.80
CA LYS A 596 -14.91 5.03 -1.88
C LYS A 596 -14.32 4.70 -0.51
N VAL A 597 -14.64 5.51 0.50
CA VAL A 597 -14.13 5.40 1.86
C VAL A 597 -14.43 4.05 2.51
N ARG A 598 -15.51 3.34 2.10
CA ARG A 598 -15.80 1.97 2.57
C ARG A 598 -14.71 0.95 2.21
N GLU A 599 -13.94 1.19 1.15
CA GLU A 599 -12.91 0.28 0.64
C GLU A 599 -11.47 0.78 0.90
N GLU A 600 -11.32 1.99 1.45
CA GLU A 600 -10.02 2.65 1.59
C GLU A 600 -9.35 2.38 2.95
N CYS A 601 -8.01 2.40 2.93
CA CYS A 601 -7.16 2.45 4.11
C CYS A 601 -6.70 3.90 4.37
N VAL A 602 -5.96 4.11 5.46
CA VAL A 602 -5.56 5.47 5.90
C VAL A 602 -4.87 6.29 4.83
N ILE A 603 -3.94 5.69 4.08
CA ILE A 603 -3.10 6.44 3.14
C ILE A 603 -3.97 6.94 1.98
N GLU A 604 -4.80 6.06 1.42
CA GLU A 604 -5.73 6.35 0.33
C GLU A 604 -6.72 7.45 0.74
N THR A 605 -7.35 7.30 1.90
CA THR A 605 -8.32 8.29 2.39
C THR A 605 -7.69 9.64 2.70
N VAL A 606 -6.48 9.69 3.28
CA VAL A 606 -5.80 10.97 3.53
C VAL A 606 -5.44 11.65 2.22
N LEU A 607 -4.84 10.93 1.25
CA LEU A 607 -4.45 11.51 -0.04
C LEU A 607 -5.67 11.92 -0.88
N GLY A 608 -6.75 11.13 -0.84
CA GLY A 608 -7.95 11.35 -1.65
C GLY A 608 -8.92 12.39 -1.08
N HIS A 609 -8.92 12.63 0.23
CA HIS A 609 -9.99 13.39 0.89
C HIS A 609 -9.53 14.50 1.85
N ALA A 610 -8.22 14.74 2.00
CA ALA A 610 -7.70 15.84 2.81
C ALA A 610 -8.36 17.19 2.50
N PHE A 611 -8.60 17.99 3.55
CA PHE A 611 -9.16 19.35 3.48
C PHE A 611 -10.57 19.45 2.87
N THR A 612 -11.29 18.32 2.78
CA THR A 612 -12.69 18.33 2.37
C THR A 612 -13.55 19.07 3.39
N GLN A 613 -14.23 20.12 2.95
CA GLN A 613 -15.28 20.76 3.74
C GLN A 613 -16.53 19.87 3.73
N THR A 614 -16.91 19.33 4.89
CA THR A 614 -18.01 18.34 4.96
C THR A 614 -19.37 18.93 4.63
N SER A 615 -19.52 20.26 4.71
CA SER A 615 -20.70 20.97 4.19
C SER A 615 -20.93 20.78 2.70
N THR A 616 -19.90 20.36 1.94
CA THR A 616 -20.04 20.04 0.51
C THR A 616 -20.59 18.63 0.26
N LEU A 617 -20.74 17.81 1.30
CA LEU A 617 -21.15 16.41 1.20
C LEU A 617 -22.61 16.17 1.59
N THR A 618 -23.22 17.10 2.32
CA THR A 618 -24.59 16.95 2.85
C THR A 618 -25.64 17.54 1.90
N VAL A 619 -26.89 17.04 2.00
CA VAL A 619 -28.00 17.50 1.15
C VAL A 619 -28.40 18.96 1.38
N ASP A 620 -28.27 19.45 2.61
CA ASP A 620 -28.70 20.79 3.03
C ASP A 620 -27.52 21.75 3.22
N GLY A 621 -26.30 21.32 2.87
CA GLY A 621 -25.10 22.16 2.87
C GLY A 621 -24.57 22.50 4.27
N VAL A 622 -25.05 21.84 5.32
CA VAL A 622 -24.50 21.99 6.68
C VAL A 622 -23.32 21.04 6.87
N SER A 623 -22.33 21.42 7.67
CA SER A 623 -21.20 20.52 7.95
C SER A 623 -21.65 19.27 8.71
N VAL A 624 -20.92 18.17 8.57
CA VAL A 624 -21.21 16.92 9.29
C VAL A 624 -21.25 17.14 10.80
N PRO A 625 -20.36 17.93 11.44
CA PRO A 625 -20.50 18.23 12.86
C PRO A 625 -21.81 18.95 13.22
N GLN A 626 -22.36 19.80 12.34
CA GLN A 626 -23.66 20.42 12.55
C GLN A 626 -24.81 19.43 12.33
N MET A 627 -24.69 18.54 11.35
CA MET A 627 -25.64 17.43 11.13
C MET A 627 -25.71 16.51 12.35
N LEU A 628 -24.56 16.14 12.95
CA LEU A 628 -24.46 15.28 14.13
C LEU A 628 -25.09 15.89 15.39
N ARG A 629 -25.40 17.20 15.41
CA ARG A 629 -26.10 17.85 16.52
C ARG A 629 -27.63 17.69 16.46
N ARG A 630 -28.16 17.10 15.40
CA ARG A 630 -29.60 16.87 15.29
C ARG A 630 -30.06 15.76 16.26
N PRO A 631 -31.30 15.81 16.77
CA PRO A 631 -31.78 14.91 17.83
C PRO A 631 -31.63 13.41 17.51
N GLU A 632 -31.73 13.02 16.25
CA GLU A 632 -31.60 11.64 15.78
C GLU A 632 -30.22 11.02 16.04
N PHE A 633 -29.16 11.82 16.18
CA PHE A 633 -27.80 11.35 16.48
C PHE A 633 -27.45 11.40 17.98
N ALA A 634 -28.32 11.99 18.82
CA ALA A 634 -28.01 12.29 20.22
C ALA A 634 -27.67 11.03 21.02
N THR A 635 -28.51 9.99 20.93
CA THR A 635 -28.27 8.70 21.62
C THR A 635 -26.98 8.04 21.13
N LEU A 636 -26.73 8.08 19.82
CA LEU A 636 -25.53 7.52 19.22
C LEU A 636 -24.26 8.14 19.81
N LEU A 637 -24.22 9.48 19.87
CA LEU A 637 -23.07 10.21 20.40
C LEU A 637 -22.91 10.02 21.92
N GLU A 638 -24.02 10.02 22.67
CA GLU A 638 -24.02 9.84 24.12
C GLU A 638 -23.44 8.48 24.54
N GLU A 639 -23.77 7.41 23.80
CA GLU A 639 -23.27 6.08 24.06
C GLU A 639 -21.77 5.90 23.73
N GLN A 640 -21.26 6.69 22.79
CA GLN A 640 -19.83 6.70 22.43
C GLN A 640 -18.98 7.54 23.40
N LEU A 641 -19.59 8.40 24.23
CA LEU A 641 -18.87 9.23 25.19
C LEU A 641 -18.16 8.36 26.24
N ILE A 642 -16.83 8.39 26.24
CA ILE A 642 -15.99 7.68 27.22
C ILE A 642 -16.11 8.37 28.57
N GLY A 643 -16.30 7.63 29.64
CA GLY A 643 -16.46 8.15 31.00
C GLY A 643 -17.87 8.57 31.33
N ASN A 644 -18.87 8.29 30.49
CA ASN A 644 -20.26 8.62 30.77
C ASN A 644 -20.91 7.58 31.70
N GLY A 645 -20.78 7.77 33.02
CA GLY A 645 -21.30 6.85 34.03
C GLY A 645 -20.58 5.50 34.10
N ARG A 646 -19.43 5.40 33.43
CA ARG A 646 -18.57 4.22 33.34
C ARG A 646 -17.14 4.62 33.68
N LYS A 647 -16.39 3.69 34.28
CA LYS A 647 -15.00 3.90 34.68
C LYS A 647 -14.22 2.59 34.73
N PRO A 648 -12.89 2.63 34.60
CA PRO A 648 -12.06 1.47 34.85
C PRO A 648 -12.06 1.09 36.34
N SER A 649 -12.06 -0.21 36.63
CA SER A 649 -11.81 -0.76 37.97
C SER A 649 -10.32 -0.87 38.30
N VAL A 650 -9.48 -0.76 37.27
CA VAL A 650 -8.02 -0.84 37.31
C VAL A 650 -7.41 0.55 37.14
N PRO A 651 -6.13 0.73 37.49
CA PRO A 651 -5.48 2.00 37.24
C PRO A 651 -5.36 2.31 35.75
N ALA A 652 -5.54 3.58 35.40
CA ALA A 652 -5.51 4.07 34.03
C ALA A 652 -4.49 5.19 33.84
N LEU A 653 -3.72 5.12 32.75
CA LEU A 653 -2.96 6.24 32.22
C LEU A 653 -3.72 6.79 31.00
N VAL A 654 -4.03 8.08 31.04
CA VAL A 654 -4.49 8.83 29.88
C VAL A 654 -3.39 9.81 29.49
N TYR A 655 -3.02 9.86 28.21
CA TYR A 655 -1.97 10.76 27.74
C TYR A 655 -2.33 11.44 26.43
N HIS A 656 -1.98 12.72 26.30
CA HIS A 656 -2.42 13.52 25.15
C HIS A 656 -1.46 14.67 24.84
N SER A 657 -1.21 14.93 23.56
CA SER A 657 -0.48 16.13 23.15
C SER A 657 -1.36 17.37 23.24
N THR A 658 -0.81 18.48 23.75
CA THR A 658 -1.53 19.77 23.73
C THR A 658 -1.60 20.40 22.33
N THR A 659 -0.81 19.89 21.39
CA THR A 659 -0.73 20.36 19.99
C THR A 659 -1.24 19.30 19.02
N ASP A 660 -2.09 18.40 19.49
CA ASP A 660 -2.76 17.39 18.67
C ASP A 660 -3.64 18.06 17.61
N ASP A 661 -3.43 17.69 16.35
CA ASP A 661 -4.06 18.24 15.15
C ASP A 661 -5.12 17.31 14.52
N ALA A 662 -5.38 16.17 15.16
CA ALA A 662 -6.43 15.22 14.74
C ALA A 662 -7.49 15.04 15.82
N ILE A 663 -7.08 14.92 17.08
CA ILE A 663 -7.99 14.69 18.21
C ILE A 663 -7.79 15.82 19.23
N PRO A 664 -8.82 16.64 19.50
CA PRO A 664 -8.66 17.79 20.36
C PRO A 664 -8.24 17.35 21.76
N PHE A 665 -7.22 18.00 22.32
CA PHE A 665 -6.71 17.73 23.68
C PHE A 665 -7.81 17.63 24.75
N GLY A 666 -8.88 18.42 24.60
CA GLY A 666 -10.04 18.41 25.49
C GLY A 666 -10.76 17.06 25.56
N ALA A 667 -10.75 16.25 24.50
CA ALA A 667 -11.39 14.94 24.48
C ALA A 667 -10.68 13.94 25.42
N GLY A 668 -9.34 13.91 25.40
CA GLY A 668 -8.54 13.09 26.31
C GLY A 668 -8.58 13.60 27.75
N LEU A 669 -8.46 14.92 27.95
CA LEU A 669 -8.60 15.52 29.28
C LEU A 669 -9.98 15.23 29.89
N GLY A 670 -11.05 15.40 29.11
CA GLY A 670 -12.42 15.13 29.55
C GLY A 670 -12.65 13.66 29.94
N THR A 671 -12.00 12.73 29.22
CA THR A 671 -12.01 11.29 29.60
C THR A 671 -11.40 11.08 30.99
N ALA A 672 -10.22 11.64 31.23
CA ALA A 672 -9.54 11.51 32.51
C ALA A 672 -10.34 12.16 33.67
N GLN A 673 -10.90 13.36 33.44
CA GLN A 673 -11.74 14.07 34.41
C GLN A 673 -12.99 13.26 34.78
N ARG A 674 -13.75 12.78 33.79
CA ARG A 674 -14.96 11.98 34.05
C ARG A 674 -14.67 10.69 34.80
N TRP A 675 -13.56 10.02 34.52
CA TRP A 675 -13.13 8.86 35.30
C TRP A 675 -12.73 9.21 36.74
N CYS A 676 -12.02 10.32 36.94
CA CYS A 676 -11.66 10.81 38.26
C CYS A 676 -12.89 11.19 39.10
N GLU A 677 -13.88 11.86 38.51
CA GLU A 677 -15.14 12.23 39.17
C GLU A 677 -15.92 11.00 39.67
N GLN A 678 -15.76 9.87 39.00
CA GLN A 678 -16.36 8.60 39.41
C GLN A 678 -15.43 7.75 40.32
N GLY A 679 -14.29 8.29 40.73
CA GLY A 679 -13.36 7.64 41.67
C GLY A 679 -12.52 6.52 41.05
N ALA A 680 -12.14 6.62 39.77
CA ALA A 680 -11.10 5.77 39.19
C ALA A 680 -9.70 6.26 39.57
N ALA A 681 -8.72 5.35 39.59
CA ALA A 681 -7.32 5.70 39.78
C ALA A 681 -6.68 6.10 38.44
N VAL A 682 -6.72 7.40 38.13
CA VAL A 682 -6.21 7.93 36.85
C VAL A 682 -4.91 8.71 37.04
N SER A 683 -3.95 8.46 36.15
CA SER A 683 -2.81 9.33 35.88
C SER A 683 -3.04 9.99 34.51
N PHE A 684 -2.94 11.31 34.44
CA PHE A 684 -3.04 12.06 33.19
C PHE A 684 -1.70 12.71 32.86
N VAL A 685 -1.18 12.44 31.66
CA VAL A 685 0.08 13.02 31.17
C VAL A 685 -0.21 13.90 29.96
N LYS A 686 0.24 15.15 30.04
CA LYS A 686 0.21 16.09 28.92
C LYS A 686 1.63 16.48 28.53
N GLY A 687 1.84 16.77 27.25
CA GLY A 687 3.13 17.18 26.73
C GLY A 687 3.02 18.01 25.45
N TYR A 688 4.10 18.71 25.13
CA TYR A 688 4.22 19.54 23.94
C TYR A 688 4.98 18.75 22.86
N VAL A 689 4.32 17.73 22.32
CA VAL A 689 4.88 16.92 21.23
C VAL A 689 4.15 17.31 19.94
N PRO A 690 4.86 17.67 18.84
CA PRO A 690 4.20 18.19 17.64
C PRO A 690 3.17 17.23 17.05
N GLY A 691 1.92 17.70 16.91
CA GLY A 691 0.85 16.97 16.23
C GLY A 691 0.39 15.67 16.91
N HIS A 692 -0.56 15.01 16.26
CA HIS A 692 -1.14 13.74 16.69
C HIS A 692 -0.14 12.59 16.59
N VAL A 693 0.50 12.45 15.42
CA VAL A 693 1.47 11.38 15.12
C VAL A 693 2.71 11.50 15.98
N GLY A 694 3.25 12.73 16.15
CA GLY A 694 4.38 12.94 17.04
C GLY A 694 4.06 12.53 18.47
N GLY A 695 2.84 12.78 18.94
CA GLY A 695 2.36 12.30 20.25
C GLY A 695 2.44 10.78 20.43
N ALA A 696 2.13 9.99 19.41
CA ALA A 696 2.21 8.52 19.47
C ALA A 696 3.63 8.05 19.83
N PHE A 697 4.64 8.58 19.14
CA PHE A 697 6.05 8.28 19.40
C PHE A 697 6.54 8.91 20.70
N GLY A 698 6.17 10.16 20.95
CA GLY A 698 6.67 10.95 22.07
C GLY A 698 6.23 10.44 23.44
N PHE A 699 5.01 9.88 23.54
CA PHE A 699 4.48 9.34 24.81
C PHE A 699 4.59 7.82 24.94
N TYR A 700 5.07 7.12 23.91
CA TYR A 700 5.24 5.67 23.97
C TYR A 700 6.12 5.21 25.15
N PRO A 701 7.26 5.86 25.47
CA PRO A 701 8.06 5.50 26.65
C PRO A 701 7.29 5.63 27.97
N GLU A 702 6.48 6.67 28.14
CA GLU A 702 5.63 6.90 29.32
C GLU A 702 4.56 5.82 29.45
N ALA A 703 3.89 5.48 28.35
CA ALA A 703 2.91 4.41 28.31
C ALA A 703 3.55 3.06 28.65
N LEU A 704 4.71 2.74 28.07
CA LEU A 704 5.46 1.53 28.36
C LEU A 704 5.86 1.44 29.84
N LYS A 705 6.39 2.54 30.40
CA LYS A 705 6.75 2.61 31.83
C LYS A 705 5.54 2.37 32.74
N PHE A 706 4.37 2.91 32.38
CA PHE A 706 3.15 2.66 33.13
C PHE A 706 2.76 1.19 33.06
N ILE A 707 2.76 0.58 31.87
CA ILE A 707 2.44 -0.83 31.66
C ILE A 707 3.40 -1.72 32.46
N GLU A 708 4.71 -1.49 32.39
CA GLU A 708 5.72 -2.19 33.19
C GLU A 708 5.42 -2.14 34.69
N ALA A 709 5.07 -0.95 35.20
CA ALA A 709 4.73 -0.76 36.61
C ALA A 709 3.46 -1.52 37.03
N ARG A 710 2.44 -1.59 36.15
CA ARG A 710 1.20 -2.34 36.42
C ARG A 710 1.43 -3.85 36.39
N LEU A 711 2.15 -4.33 35.39
CA LEU A 711 2.53 -5.74 35.27
C LEU A 711 3.42 -6.19 36.44
N GLY A 712 4.26 -5.31 36.98
CA GLY A 712 5.08 -5.54 38.17
C GLY A 712 4.36 -5.37 39.52
N GLY A 713 3.08 -5.01 39.54
CA GLY A 713 2.30 -4.81 40.77
C GLY A 713 2.68 -3.55 41.58
N ALA A 714 3.34 -2.58 40.96
CA ALA A 714 3.73 -1.34 41.63
C ALA A 714 2.51 -0.43 41.90
N PRO A 715 2.48 0.30 43.03
CA PRO A 715 1.40 1.23 43.35
C PRO A 715 1.29 2.36 42.31
N VAL A 716 0.10 2.95 42.20
CA VAL A 716 -0.21 3.98 41.20
C VAL A 716 -0.31 5.34 41.89
N ALA A 717 0.39 6.33 41.37
CA ALA A 717 0.15 7.72 41.71
C ALA A 717 -0.99 8.26 40.84
N THR A 718 -2.07 8.74 41.46
CA THR A 718 -3.17 9.39 40.74
C THR A 718 -2.92 10.89 40.60
N SER A 719 -3.34 11.47 39.48
CA SER A 719 -3.35 12.92 39.24
C SER A 719 -4.76 13.53 39.35
N CYS A 720 -5.76 12.79 39.85
CA CYS A 720 -7.15 13.24 39.89
C CYS A 720 -7.38 14.54 40.68
N SER A 721 -6.51 14.86 41.64
CA SER A 721 -6.59 16.13 42.39
C SER A 721 -6.03 17.34 41.64
N THR A 722 -5.43 17.14 40.46
CA THR A 722 -4.67 18.17 39.72
C THR A 722 -5.15 18.37 38.29
N ILE A 723 -6.20 17.66 37.86
CA ILE A 723 -6.74 17.72 36.49
C ILE A 723 -8.20 18.17 36.46
#